data_AF-A0A2P5P7C8-F1
#
_entry.id   AF-A0A2P5P7C8-F1
#
_cell.length_a   1.000
_cell.length_b   1.000
_cell.length_c   1.000
_cell.angle_alpha   90.00
_cell.angle_beta   90.00
_cell.angle_gamma   90.00
#
_symmetry.space_group_name_H-M   'P 1'
#
loop_
_entity.id
_entity.type
_entity.pdbx_description
1 polymer ?
#
loop_
_entity_poly.entity_id
_entity_poly.type
_entity_poly.pdbx_seq_one_letter_code
_entity_poly.pdbx_strand_id
1 'polypeptide(L)'
;MNTDGGQAFIPPTPPASLSGYKFNDLNNNHIWDQPTEPGIPNWEIHVYAQVEGGIVVNTHYTTDSNGFYLVDNITFGNWYVGEHLGPNNPTPPPDLLPGWTQTYPNSVVNVAPGAVSSLITGFPAEIQAAIGPAHLAAWGWIVTLTEANPDQTNVNFGNVNNGCLTITKSVVQDVVNPAALDGSFVIHVVGPSYPAGTDLTFTLTDGAITGTNPQTLNNLIPGNYTLTEPTLPAGWSNTSGLGVVAVSAGATCATATVVNSFADGCLTITKSVVQDVVNPAALDGSFVIHVVGPSYPAGTDLTFTLTDGAITGTNPQTLNNLIPGNYTLTEPTLPAGWSNTSGLGVVAVSAGATCATATVVNTFADGCLTVTKVVDLTGYVFPDTINVTFTATVTGPSYPGGTSHDFVVTNGVLSGSPWTLNNLIPGTYNVTESDPGIMWTVTGGGDVEVSAGATCATSTITNTIKLPNTTMSTVVYVYDTLTGNVELTITDTNDGDVPLTDAHIHVRLLVGGVETVFDSYDWSDVTGFSGGNSDDIMDPGESWTWQVTYTISETTTFEVWGHGTDPLGNPVDYNPEDPDVSFDSEFDTFIVEVNFFTRTQGFWATHLWFTEYIFDTYTGDMVADDNLGSIDLGWLPPITNIDDLMGVFWGNNAKNSDGSKRDALCQARMIASQQALAAILNSVTPGGAPLPAGYSAAEIAAILYGDDITAINTLNSVLDTYNNSGDDVAFDPSLPPTQRATPGAAKDTANIPFADCSNSVGLLAPKGGKK
;
A
#
# COMPACT_ATOMS: atom_id res chain seq x y z
N MET A 1 7.55 128.26 -110.05
CA MET A 1 6.08 128.29 -109.92
C MET A 1 5.70 127.25 -108.87
N ASN A 2 4.85 127.65 -107.91
CA ASN A 2 4.33 126.86 -106.79
C ASN A 2 3.60 125.56 -107.23
N THR A 3 3.58 124.53 -106.38
CA THR A 3 2.41 124.17 -105.53
C THR A 3 2.62 122.87 -104.72
N ASP A 4 2.63 123.03 -103.40
CA ASP A 4 1.92 122.31 -102.31
C ASP A 4 1.71 120.79 -102.26
N GLY A 5 1.77 120.25 -101.04
CA GLY A 5 1.42 118.86 -100.71
C GLY A 5 1.69 118.51 -99.24
N GLY A 6 0.84 118.99 -98.32
CA GLY A 6 0.88 118.64 -96.90
C GLY A 6 0.64 117.14 -96.62
N GLN A 7 1.40 116.57 -95.69
CA GLN A 7 1.15 115.25 -95.12
C GLN A 7 0.46 115.37 -93.77
N ALA A 8 -0.61 114.60 -93.60
CA ALA A 8 -1.35 114.46 -92.35
C ALA A 8 -0.52 113.68 -91.32
N PHE A 9 -0.42 114.21 -90.10
CA PHE A 9 0.08 113.48 -88.93
C PHE A 9 -1.00 112.48 -88.47
N ILE A 10 -0.73 111.18 -88.55
CA ILE A 10 -1.47 110.17 -87.78
C ILE A 10 -0.75 110.05 -86.44
N PRO A 11 -1.39 110.32 -85.28
CA PRO A 11 -0.75 110.11 -83.99
C PRO A 11 -0.38 108.63 -83.84
N PRO A 12 0.77 108.30 -83.23
CA PRO A 12 1.15 106.92 -82.97
C PRO A 12 0.08 106.26 -82.09
N THR A 13 -0.28 105.02 -82.43
CA THR A 13 -1.28 104.26 -81.69
C THR A 13 -0.84 104.08 -80.24
N PRO A 14 -1.71 104.35 -79.24
CA PRO A 14 -1.33 104.21 -77.84
C PRO A 14 -0.87 102.79 -77.51
N PRO A 15 0.15 102.61 -76.65
CA PRO A 15 0.58 101.29 -76.23
C PRO A 15 -0.52 100.57 -75.42
N ALA A 16 -0.53 99.25 -75.53
CA ALA A 16 -1.40 98.33 -74.82
C ALA A 16 -0.72 97.80 -73.53
N SER A 17 -1.50 97.19 -72.64
CA SER A 17 -0.98 96.50 -71.44
C SER A 17 -1.74 95.21 -71.10
N LEU A 18 -1.07 94.28 -70.42
CA LEU A 18 -1.71 93.13 -69.77
C LEU A 18 -1.20 92.93 -68.34
N SER A 19 -2.06 92.51 -67.43
CA SER A 19 -1.70 92.31 -66.03
C SER A 19 -2.56 91.24 -65.35
N GLY A 20 -2.04 90.71 -64.25
CA GLY A 20 -2.73 89.75 -63.41
C GLY A 20 -1.99 89.48 -62.12
N TYR A 21 -2.48 88.49 -61.38
CA TYR A 21 -1.93 88.07 -60.11
C TYR A 21 -1.66 86.58 -60.09
N LYS A 22 -0.55 86.21 -59.44
CA LYS A 22 -0.27 84.88 -58.96
C LYS A 22 -0.78 84.74 -57.54
N PHE A 23 -1.58 83.73 -57.24
CA PHE A 23 -2.13 83.52 -55.90
C PHE A 23 -2.01 82.09 -55.39
N ASN A 24 -2.00 81.97 -54.06
CA ASN A 24 -2.01 80.69 -53.36
C ASN A 24 -3.46 80.31 -53.08
N ASP A 25 -3.97 79.38 -53.87
CA ASP A 25 -5.29 78.79 -53.73
C ASP A 25 -5.27 77.83 -52.53
N LEU A 26 -5.47 78.38 -51.34
CA LEU A 26 -5.25 77.69 -50.06
C LEU A 26 -6.27 76.58 -49.82
N ASN A 27 -7.47 76.72 -50.39
CA ASN A 27 -8.55 75.76 -50.23
C ASN A 27 -8.78 74.89 -51.48
N ASN A 28 -7.96 75.09 -52.52
CA ASN A 28 -7.99 74.37 -53.79
C ASN A 28 -9.37 74.44 -54.49
N ASN A 29 -10.06 75.58 -54.39
CA ASN A 29 -11.38 75.78 -55.01
C ASN A 29 -11.30 76.46 -56.39
N HIS A 30 -10.09 76.74 -56.87
CA HIS A 30 -9.78 77.37 -58.16
C HIS A 30 -10.26 78.83 -58.30
N ILE A 31 -10.60 79.49 -57.19
CA ILE A 31 -11.06 80.86 -57.12
C ILE A 31 -10.07 81.63 -56.25
N TRP A 32 -9.74 82.86 -56.64
CA TRP A 32 -8.92 83.70 -55.77
C TRP A 32 -9.78 84.36 -54.68
N ASP A 33 -9.85 83.74 -53.51
CA ASP A 33 -10.67 84.20 -52.39
C ASP A 33 -9.96 85.35 -51.63
N GLN A 34 -10.15 86.58 -52.09
CA GLN A 34 -9.65 87.77 -51.40
C GLN A 34 -10.50 88.16 -50.17
N PRO A 35 -9.89 88.57 -49.04
CA PRO A 35 -8.45 88.75 -48.80
C PRO A 35 -7.76 87.50 -48.20
N THR A 36 -8.45 86.36 -48.10
CA THR A 36 -7.97 85.16 -47.39
C THR A 36 -6.82 84.45 -48.08
N GLU A 37 -6.73 84.54 -49.40
CA GLU A 37 -5.69 83.90 -50.19
C GLU A 37 -4.60 84.89 -50.61
N PRO A 38 -3.35 84.69 -50.17
CA PRO A 38 -2.27 85.62 -50.47
C PRO A 38 -1.83 85.50 -51.93
N GLY A 39 -1.35 86.60 -52.49
CA GLY A 39 -0.55 86.55 -53.71
C GLY A 39 0.77 85.81 -53.47
N ILE A 40 1.28 85.11 -54.49
CA ILE A 40 2.56 84.41 -54.40
C ILE A 40 3.64 85.28 -55.04
N PRO A 41 4.62 85.77 -54.26
CA PRO A 41 5.69 86.59 -54.79
C PRO A 41 6.76 85.77 -55.50
N ASN A 42 7.53 86.46 -56.34
CA ASN A 42 8.68 85.94 -57.07
C ASN A 42 8.37 84.75 -58.00
N TRP A 43 7.14 84.66 -58.50
CA TRP A 43 6.74 83.67 -59.48
C TRP A 43 6.96 84.20 -60.89
N GLU A 44 7.58 83.43 -61.77
CA GLU A 44 7.82 83.86 -63.14
C GLU A 44 6.62 83.55 -64.05
N ILE A 45 6.17 84.57 -64.76
CA ILE A 45 5.13 84.52 -65.80
C ILE A 45 5.80 84.75 -67.14
N HIS A 46 5.69 83.77 -68.02
CA HIS A 46 6.20 83.80 -69.38
C HIS A 46 5.18 84.44 -70.31
N VAL A 47 5.65 85.40 -71.11
CA VAL A 47 4.83 86.15 -72.06
C VAL A 47 5.48 86.06 -73.44
N TYR A 48 4.68 85.66 -74.42
CA TYR A 48 5.11 85.51 -75.80
C TYR A 48 4.12 86.13 -76.79
N ALA A 49 4.62 86.82 -77.81
CA ALA A 49 3.81 87.24 -78.96
C ALA A 49 4.66 87.33 -80.24
N GLN A 50 3.99 87.19 -81.39
CA GLN A 50 4.55 87.57 -82.69
C GLN A 50 3.71 88.71 -83.24
N VAL A 51 4.31 89.89 -83.36
CA VAL A 51 3.60 91.13 -83.68
C VAL A 51 3.84 91.55 -85.12
N GLU A 52 3.07 92.53 -85.60
CA GLU A 52 3.15 93.02 -86.99
C GLU A 52 4.59 93.41 -87.38
N GLY A 53 5.02 92.98 -88.56
CA GLY A 53 6.43 93.10 -89.00
C GLY A 53 7.33 91.91 -88.64
N GLY A 54 6.80 90.87 -87.97
CA GLY A 54 7.52 89.62 -87.69
C GLY A 54 8.42 89.67 -86.46
N ILE A 55 8.27 90.70 -85.62
CA ILE A 55 9.01 90.84 -84.36
C ILE A 55 8.46 89.82 -83.36
N VAL A 56 9.36 89.06 -82.74
CA VAL A 56 9.04 88.11 -81.68
C VAL A 56 9.35 88.74 -80.33
N VAL A 57 8.35 88.75 -79.45
CA VAL A 57 8.49 89.09 -78.04
C VAL A 57 8.46 87.77 -77.26
N ASN A 58 9.50 87.51 -76.49
CA ASN A 58 9.65 86.32 -75.66
C ASN A 58 10.37 86.74 -74.37
N THR A 59 9.63 86.88 -73.27
CA THR A 59 10.15 87.46 -72.03
C THR A 59 9.46 86.89 -70.79
N HIS A 60 10.07 87.07 -69.63
CA HIS A 60 9.52 86.66 -68.33
C HIS A 60 9.28 87.88 -67.43
N TYR A 61 8.23 87.80 -66.63
CA TYR A 61 7.88 88.79 -65.62
C TYR A 61 7.74 88.11 -64.27
N THR A 62 8.47 88.61 -63.28
CA THR A 62 8.42 88.08 -61.92
C THR A 62 7.38 88.82 -61.10
N THR A 63 6.52 88.08 -60.39
CA THR A 63 5.47 88.67 -59.55
C THR A 63 6.04 89.39 -58.34
N ASP A 64 5.42 90.51 -57.96
CA ASP A 64 5.82 91.32 -56.82
C ASP A 64 5.42 90.70 -55.47
N SER A 65 5.64 91.41 -54.36
CA SER A 65 5.30 90.94 -53.00
C SER A 65 3.83 90.57 -52.79
N ASN A 66 2.92 91.10 -53.62
CA ASN A 66 1.49 90.84 -53.60
C ASN A 66 1.06 89.85 -54.69
N GLY A 67 2.02 89.21 -55.37
CA GLY A 67 1.76 88.32 -56.50
C GLY A 67 1.39 89.03 -57.79
N PHE A 68 1.45 90.36 -57.89
CA PHE A 68 1.08 91.10 -59.09
C PHE A 68 2.16 91.05 -60.16
N TYR A 69 1.76 90.99 -61.44
CA TYR A 69 2.64 91.22 -62.57
C TYR A 69 1.98 92.14 -63.61
N LEU A 70 2.78 92.98 -64.26
CA LEU A 70 2.36 93.92 -65.30
C LEU A 70 3.30 93.81 -66.50
N VAL A 71 2.69 93.78 -67.67
CA VAL A 71 3.33 93.85 -68.98
C VAL A 71 2.78 95.09 -69.66
N ASP A 72 3.59 96.13 -69.75
CA ASP A 72 3.20 97.41 -70.32
C ASP A 72 3.97 97.71 -71.62
N ASN A 73 3.54 98.76 -72.32
CA ASN A 73 4.17 99.23 -73.54
C ASN A 73 4.23 98.18 -74.67
N ILE A 74 3.18 97.36 -74.78
CA ILE A 74 3.07 96.29 -75.78
C ILE A 74 2.16 96.69 -76.94
N THR A 75 2.23 95.96 -78.05
CA THR A 75 1.42 96.19 -79.25
C THR A 75 0.13 95.37 -79.25
N PHE A 76 -0.83 95.76 -80.09
CA PHE A 76 -2.03 94.98 -80.36
C PHE A 76 -1.71 93.66 -81.06
N GLY A 77 -2.52 92.64 -80.80
CA GLY A 77 -2.33 91.28 -81.30
C GLY A 77 -2.62 90.22 -80.25
N ASN A 78 -2.29 88.97 -80.59
CA ASN A 78 -2.45 87.84 -79.70
C ASN A 78 -1.18 87.62 -78.86
N TRP A 79 -1.37 87.62 -77.54
CA TRP A 79 -0.35 87.40 -76.53
C TRP A 79 -0.62 86.07 -75.82
N TYR A 80 0.41 85.24 -75.70
CA TYR A 80 0.36 83.94 -75.02
C TYR A 80 1.08 84.07 -73.69
N VAL A 81 0.37 83.80 -72.60
CA VAL A 81 0.85 83.98 -71.24
C VAL A 81 0.75 82.66 -70.49
N GLY A 82 1.82 82.22 -69.85
CA GLY A 82 1.84 81.02 -69.03
C GLY A 82 2.68 81.21 -67.79
N GLU A 83 2.35 80.52 -66.70
CA GLU A 83 3.17 80.54 -65.48
C GLU A 83 4.27 79.47 -65.52
N HIS A 84 5.38 79.73 -64.83
CA HIS A 84 6.39 78.72 -64.53
C HIS A 84 5.91 77.76 -63.42
N LEU A 85 6.51 76.58 -63.27
CA LEU A 85 6.12 75.58 -62.25
C LEU A 85 6.60 75.89 -60.79
N GLY A 86 6.97 77.14 -60.46
CA GLY A 86 7.37 77.52 -59.09
C GLY A 86 8.02 78.93 -58.96
N PRO A 87 8.22 79.44 -57.72
CA PRO A 87 8.85 80.75 -57.47
C PRO A 87 10.40 80.70 -57.49
N ASN A 88 11.03 81.81 -57.91
CA ASN A 88 12.48 82.11 -57.96
C ASN A 88 13.36 81.25 -58.90
N ASN A 89 13.08 81.14 -60.22
CA ASN A 89 13.90 80.24 -61.03
C ASN A 89 14.19 80.61 -62.49
N PRO A 90 15.29 81.35 -62.78
CA PRO A 90 15.65 81.69 -64.14
C PRO A 90 16.27 80.53 -64.97
N THR A 91 16.45 79.29 -64.45
CA THR A 91 16.73 78.03 -65.22
C THR A 91 17.03 76.80 -64.32
N PRO A 92 16.25 75.70 -64.41
CA PRO A 92 16.83 74.35 -64.42
C PRO A 92 15.99 73.27 -65.15
N PRO A 93 16.58 72.09 -65.48
CA PRO A 93 15.94 71.00 -66.24
C PRO A 93 15.12 70.03 -65.34
N PRO A 94 14.48 68.98 -65.90
CA PRO A 94 13.08 68.66 -65.67
C PRO A 94 12.88 67.81 -64.40
N ASP A 95 12.46 68.41 -63.30
CA ASP A 95 11.65 67.73 -62.29
C ASP A 95 10.87 68.80 -61.51
N LEU A 96 9.57 68.56 -61.36
CA LEU A 96 8.61 69.43 -60.67
C LEU A 96 9.16 69.88 -59.30
N LEU A 97 9.06 71.19 -58.98
CA LEU A 97 9.24 71.62 -57.59
C LEU A 97 8.14 70.95 -56.74
N PRO A 98 8.48 70.10 -55.76
CA PRO A 98 7.48 69.26 -55.12
C PRO A 98 6.61 70.09 -54.16
N GLY A 99 5.29 70.02 -54.36
CA GLY A 99 4.28 70.63 -53.48
C GLY A 99 3.31 71.58 -54.17
N TRP A 100 3.72 72.26 -55.25
CA TRP A 100 2.87 73.24 -55.95
C TRP A 100 2.16 72.63 -57.17
N THR A 101 0.83 72.79 -57.24
CA THR A 101 0.02 72.38 -58.41
C THR A 101 -0.80 73.56 -58.90
N GLN A 102 -0.86 73.76 -60.22
CA GLN A 102 -1.71 74.78 -60.82
C GLN A 102 -3.19 74.45 -60.65
N THR A 103 -3.94 75.44 -60.16
CA THR A 103 -5.39 75.40 -59.95
C THR A 103 -6.14 76.37 -60.86
N TYR A 104 -5.48 77.43 -61.33
CA TYR A 104 -6.05 78.44 -62.21
C TYR A 104 -4.97 79.02 -63.17
N PRO A 105 -5.27 79.28 -64.46
CA PRO A 105 -6.51 78.94 -65.16
C PRO A 105 -6.72 77.43 -65.32
N ASN A 106 -7.96 77.03 -65.62
CA ASN A 106 -8.32 75.64 -65.92
C ASN A 106 -9.37 75.59 -67.06
N SER A 107 -9.86 74.38 -67.39
CA SER A 107 -10.84 74.16 -68.47
C SER A 107 -12.24 74.76 -68.23
N VAL A 108 -12.50 75.33 -67.06
CA VAL A 108 -13.81 75.82 -66.62
C VAL A 108 -13.75 77.35 -66.49
N VAL A 109 -14.61 78.03 -67.25
CA VAL A 109 -14.43 79.42 -67.70
C VAL A 109 -14.78 80.44 -66.60
N ASN A 110 -13.76 81.13 -66.07
CA ASN A 110 -13.90 82.51 -65.60
C ASN A 110 -12.86 83.35 -66.35
N VAL A 111 -13.20 83.78 -67.56
CA VAL A 111 -12.22 84.32 -68.51
C VAL A 111 -12.37 85.83 -68.55
N ALA A 112 -11.27 86.56 -68.33
CA ALA A 112 -11.27 88.02 -68.43
C ALA A 112 -11.69 88.48 -69.84
N PRO A 113 -12.42 89.60 -70.01
CA PRO A 113 -12.91 90.05 -71.32
C PRO A 113 -11.78 90.20 -72.36
N GLY A 114 -11.74 89.39 -73.42
CA GLY A 114 -10.68 89.43 -74.43
C GLY A 114 -9.47 88.51 -74.16
N ALA A 115 -9.51 87.71 -73.10
CA ALA A 115 -8.63 86.54 -72.92
C ALA A 115 -9.39 85.25 -73.27
N VAL A 116 -8.67 84.14 -73.43
CA VAL A 116 -9.18 82.77 -73.54
C VAL A 116 -8.20 81.85 -72.81
N SER A 117 -8.66 81.05 -71.85
CA SER A 117 -7.81 80.01 -71.24
C SER A 117 -7.64 78.85 -72.21
N SER A 118 -6.43 78.31 -72.30
CA SER A 118 -6.14 77.14 -73.13
C SER A 118 -5.03 76.32 -72.50
N LEU A 119 -5.02 75.02 -72.78
CA LEU A 119 -3.83 74.21 -72.55
C LEU A 119 -2.66 74.82 -73.33
N ILE A 120 -1.47 74.87 -72.74
CA ILE A 120 -0.27 75.39 -73.41
C ILE A 120 0.07 74.55 -74.65
N THR A 121 -0.21 73.25 -74.62
CA THR A 121 -0.13 72.34 -75.78
C THR A 121 -1.11 72.69 -76.91
N GLY A 122 -2.08 73.57 -76.66
CA GLY A 122 -3.02 74.11 -77.65
C GLY A 122 -2.58 75.42 -78.30
N PHE A 123 -1.44 76.01 -77.91
CA PHE A 123 -0.91 77.20 -78.58
C PHE A 123 -0.41 76.86 -80.00
N PRO A 124 -0.19 77.81 -80.92
CA PRO A 124 0.38 77.47 -82.24
C PRO A 124 1.76 76.81 -82.11
N ALA A 125 2.10 75.87 -83.01
CA ALA A 125 3.28 75.00 -82.85
C ALA A 125 4.61 75.77 -82.78
N GLU A 126 4.72 76.86 -83.55
CA GLU A 126 5.85 77.78 -83.54
C GLU A 126 6.01 78.51 -82.19
N ILE A 127 4.90 78.80 -81.52
CA ILE A 127 4.86 79.43 -80.20
C ILE A 127 5.25 78.41 -79.13
N GLN A 128 4.70 77.19 -79.21
CA GLN A 128 5.04 76.09 -78.29
C GLN A 128 6.53 75.76 -78.32
N ALA A 129 7.13 75.72 -79.51
CA ALA A 129 8.56 75.44 -79.68
C ALA A 129 9.44 76.55 -79.10
N ALA A 130 9.00 77.81 -79.21
CA ALA A 130 9.75 78.97 -78.71
C ALA A 130 9.60 79.18 -77.20
N ILE A 131 8.46 78.78 -76.64
CA ILE A 131 8.17 78.83 -75.20
C ILE A 131 8.89 77.68 -74.47
N GLY A 132 8.94 76.49 -75.06
CA GLY A 132 9.52 75.30 -74.44
C GLY A 132 8.58 74.70 -73.37
N PRO A 133 7.85 73.60 -73.66
CA PRO A 133 6.78 73.08 -72.78
C PRO A 133 7.28 72.49 -71.46
N ALA A 134 8.60 72.36 -71.24
CA ALA A 134 9.16 71.73 -70.05
C ALA A 134 9.08 72.62 -68.79
N HIS A 135 8.86 73.93 -68.95
CA HIS A 135 9.04 74.90 -67.86
C HIS A 135 7.75 75.61 -67.43
N LEU A 136 6.64 75.42 -68.16
CA LEU A 136 5.37 76.05 -67.83
C LEU A 136 4.34 75.07 -67.26
N ALA A 137 3.41 75.60 -66.48
CA ALA A 137 2.25 74.84 -66.03
C ALA A 137 1.34 74.43 -67.20
N ALA A 138 0.42 73.50 -66.96
CA ALA A 138 -0.37 72.89 -68.03
C ALA A 138 -1.28 73.90 -68.77
N TRP A 139 -1.73 74.94 -68.08
CA TRP A 139 -2.66 75.95 -68.60
C TRP A 139 -2.04 77.33 -68.67
N GLY A 140 -2.46 78.08 -69.69
CA GLY A 140 -2.11 79.47 -69.91
C GLY A 140 -3.27 80.26 -70.52
N TRP A 141 -3.00 81.53 -70.80
CA TRP A 141 -3.92 82.48 -71.37
C TRP A 141 -3.50 82.88 -72.80
N ILE A 142 -4.48 82.99 -73.69
CA ILE A 142 -4.36 83.69 -74.97
C ILE A 142 -5.11 85.01 -74.81
N VAL A 143 -4.43 86.14 -74.94
CA VAL A 143 -4.98 87.48 -74.73
C VAL A 143 -4.94 88.23 -76.06
N THR A 144 -6.10 88.68 -76.56
CA THR A 144 -6.19 89.46 -77.79
C THR A 144 -6.38 90.93 -77.45
N LEU A 145 -5.33 91.74 -77.67
CA LEU A 145 -5.36 93.18 -77.46
C LEU A 145 -5.70 93.89 -78.77
N THR A 146 -6.60 94.87 -78.70
CA THR A 146 -7.07 95.65 -79.87
C THR A 146 -7.21 97.12 -79.50
N GLU A 147 -7.35 98.01 -80.47
CA GLU A 147 -7.64 99.43 -80.19
C GLU A 147 -8.89 99.63 -79.32
N ALA A 148 -9.89 98.76 -79.44
CA ALA A 148 -11.13 98.83 -78.65
C ALA A 148 -10.98 98.27 -77.23
N ASN A 149 -9.98 97.41 -77.00
CA ASN A 149 -9.66 96.84 -75.70
C ASN A 149 -8.12 96.79 -75.55
N PRO A 150 -7.48 97.95 -75.30
CA PRO A 150 -6.03 98.07 -75.30
C PRO A 150 -5.40 97.53 -74.01
N ASP A 151 -6.15 97.41 -72.92
CA ASP A 151 -5.64 97.01 -71.62
C ASP A 151 -6.40 95.78 -71.11
N GLN A 152 -5.66 94.73 -70.76
CA GLN A 152 -6.22 93.54 -70.13
C GLN A 152 -5.77 93.37 -68.69
N THR A 153 -6.74 93.09 -67.82
CA THR A 153 -6.51 92.78 -66.40
C THR A 153 -7.08 91.40 -66.07
N ASN A 154 -6.80 90.88 -64.87
CA ASN A 154 -7.28 89.57 -64.40
C ASN A 154 -6.76 88.36 -65.19
N VAL A 155 -5.56 88.47 -65.77
CA VAL A 155 -4.82 87.34 -66.35
C VAL A 155 -4.17 86.54 -65.20
N ASN A 156 -4.98 86.00 -64.30
CA ASN A 156 -4.50 85.46 -63.02
C ASN A 156 -4.05 84.00 -63.15
N PHE A 157 -3.20 83.58 -62.21
CA PHE A 157 -2.69 82.23 -62.05
C PHE A 157 -2.77 81.79 -60.59
N GLY A 158 -3.44 80.69 -60.28
CA GLY A 158 -3.61 80.17 -58.93
C GLY A 158 -2.91 78.83 -58.79
N ASN A 159 -2.15 78.63 -57.70
CA ASN A 159 -1.60 77.31 -57.33
C ASN A 159 -1.88 76.99 -55.87
N VAL A 160 -2.00 75.70 -55.55
CA VAL A 160 -2.07 75.20 -54.18
C VAL A 160 -0.72 74.60 -53.75
N ASN A 161 -0.35 74.74 -52.48
CA ASN A 161 0.77 74.04 -51.85
C ASN A 161 0.31 73.19 -50.66
N ASN A 162 -0.03 71.93 -50.92
CA ASN A 162 -0.52 71.03 -49.89
C ASN A 162 0.63 70.36 -49.13
N GLY A 163 0.34 69.94 -47.90
CA GLY A 163 1.18 69.06 -47.10
C GLY A 163 0.66 67.62 -47.08
N CYS A 164 1.27 66.80 -46.23
CA CYS A 164 0.81 65.45 -45.93
C CYS A 164 1.07 65.09 -44.46
N LEU A 165 0.35 64.10 -43.94
CA LEU A 165 0.47 63.60 -42.57
C LEU A 165 0.58 62.07 -42.60
N THR A 166 1.70 61.55 -42.12
CA THR A 166 1.96 60.11 -41.99
C THR A 166 1.76 59.69 -40.54
N ILE A 167 0.83 58.77 -40.30
CA ILE A 167 0.50 58.25 -38.97
C ILE A 167 0.95 56.79 -38.89
N THR A 168 1.79 56.50 -37.90
CA THR A 168 2.24 55.15 -37.56
C THR A 168 1.49 54.66 -36.34
N LYS A 169 0.93 53.45 -36.39
CA LYS A 169 0.39 52.77 -35.20
C LYS A 169 1.43 51.83 -34.62
N SER A 170 1.62 51.88 -33.31
CA SER A 170 2.44 50.93 -32.56
C SER A 170 1.69 50.41 -31.35
N VAL A 171 1.99 49.17 -30.96
CA VAL A 171 1.40 48.52 -29.80
C VAL A 171 2.50 47.91 -28.93
N VAL A 172 2.32 47.95 -27.61
CA VAL A 172 3.18 47.30 -26.62
C VAL A 172 2.35 46.31 -25.83
N GLN A 173 2.66 45.04 -26.00
CA GLN A 173 2.00 43.94 -25.30
C GLN A 173 3.02 42.82 -25.07
N ASP A 174 2.96 42.21 -23.90
CA ASP A 174 3.74 41.03 -23.55
C ASP A 174 2.77 40.03 -22.94
N VAL A 175 1.86 39.49 -23.75
CA VAL A 175 0.93 38.45 -23.32
C VAL A 175 1.28 37.11 -23.96
N VAL A 176 0.94 36.03 -23.28
CA VAL A 176 1.25 34.66 -23.75
C VAL A 176 0.48 34.26 -25.01
N ASN A 177 -0.74 34.79 -25.19
CA ASN A 177 -1.60 34.52 -26.35
C ASN A 177 -1.99 35.82 -27.08
N PRO A 178 -1.08 36.40 -27.87
CA PRO A 178 -1.32 37.68 -28.54
C PRO A 178 -2.48 37.66 -29.53
N ALA A 179 -2.77 36.52 -30.17
CA ALA A 179 -3.92 36.35 -31.06
C ALA A 179 -5.28 36.58 -30.38
N ALA A 180 -5.37 36.38 -29.06
CA ALA A 180 -6.60 36.68 -28.31
C ALA A 180 -6.85 38.19 -28.15
N LEU A 181 -5.90 39.04 -28.52
CA LEU A 181 -6.04 40.49 -28.56
C LEU A 181 -6.40 41.04 -29.96
N ASP A 182 -6.60 40.16 -30.95
CA ASP A 182 -6.94 40.55 -32.33
C ASP A 182 -8.13 41.51 -32.38
N GLY A 183 -7.99 42.55 -33.21
CA GLY A 183 -8.96 43.63 -33.26
C GLY A 183 -8.49 44.78 -34.12
N SER A 184 -9.03 45.97 -33.87
CA SER A 184 -8.68 47.17 -34.63
C SER A 184 -8.59 48.40 -33.73
N PHE A 185 -7.66 49.29 -34.08
CA PHE A 185 -7.53 50.61 -33.51
C PHE A 185 -7.96 51.65 -34.54
N VAL A 186 -8.74 52.65 -34.11
CA VAL A 186 -9.24 53.72 -34.98
C VAL A 186 -8.67 55.04 -34.52
N ILE A 187 -7.89 55.70 -35.38
CA ILE A 187 -7.40 57.05 -35.16
C ILE A 187 -8.29 58.00 -35.95
N HIS A 188 -9.01 58.85 -35.24
CA HIS A 188 -9.85 59.89 -35.80
C HIS A 188 -9.04 61.18 -35.96
N VAL A 189 -8.99 61.69 -37.19
CA VAL A 189 -8.20 62.86 -37.60
C VAL A 189 -9.15 64.00 -37.97
N VAL A 190 -9.06 65.13 -37.25
CA VAL A 190 -9.84 66.35 -37.54
C VAL A 190 -8.88 67.47 -37.90
N GLY A 191 -9.11 68.17 -39.00
CA GLY A 191 -8.29 69.33 -39.39
C GLY A 191 -8.86 70.06 -40.59
N PRO A 192 -8.14 71.07 -41.14
CA PRO A 192 -8.63 71.90 -42.23
C PRO A 192 -9.15 71.13 -43.46
N SER A 193 -8.50 70.03 -43.86
CA SER A 193 -8.97 69.19 -44.98
C SER A 193 -10.10 68.23 -44.61
N TYR A 194 -10.26 67.92 -43.32
CA TYR A 194 -11.27 66.99 -42.80
C TYR A 194 -12.00 67.63 -41.61
N PRO A 195 -12.80 68.69 -41.83
CA PRO A 195 -13.47 69.42 -40.75
C PRO A 195 -14.52 68.58 -40.02
N ALA A 196 -15.12 67.59 -40.71
CA ALA A 196 -16.01 66.58 -40.11
C ALA A 196 -15.26 65.36 -39.54
N GLY A 197 -13.93 65.33 -39.71
CA GLY A 197 -13.07 64.22 -39.34
C GLY A 197 -12.98 63.10 -40.38
N THR A 198 -11.92 62.30 -40.27
CA THR A 198 -11.71 61.06 -41.05
C THR A 198 -11.05 60.00 -40.17
N ASP A 199 -11.40 58.73 -40.39
CA ASP A 199 -10.89 57.61 -39.58
C ASP A 199 -9.81 56.84 -40.33
N LEU A 200 -8.72 56.55 -39.61
CA LEU A 200 -7.68 55.61 -40.03
C LEU A 200 -7.79 54.36 -39.17
N THR A 201 -8.01 53.20 -39.80
CA THR A 201 -8.15 51.91 -39.10
C THR A 201 -6.86 51.12 -39.24
N PHE A 202 -6.34 50.64 -38.11
CA PHE A 202 -5.17 49.76 -38.02
C PHE A 202 -5.60 48.43 -37.41
N THR A 203 -5.34 47.33 -38.10
CA THR A 203 -5.74 45.98 -37.65
C THR A 203 -4.61 45.37 -36.83
N LEU A 204 -4.93 44.80 -35.68
CA LEU A 204 -4.02 43.97 -34.89
C LEU A 204 -4.34 42.50 -35.19
N THR A 205 -3.33 41.75 -35.61
CA THR A 205 -3.44 40.30 -35.82
C THR A 205 -2.20 39.64 -35.24
N ASP A 206 -2.41 38.68 -34.35
CA ASP A 206 -1.36 37.92 -33.66
C ASP A 206 -0.27 38.83 -33.05
N GLY A 207 -0.71 39.90 -32.36
CA GLY A 207 0.19 40.83 -31.66
C GLY A 207 0.91 41.86 -32.53
N ALA A 208 0.73 41.83 -33.85
CA ALA A 208 1.35 42.78 -34.79
C ALA A 208 0.30 43.63 -35.51
N ILE A 209 0.60 44.92 -35.76
CA ILE A 209 -0.23 45.74 -36.64
C ILE A 209 -0.05 45.24 -38.07
N THR A 210 -1.12 44.74 -38.66
CA THR A 210 -1.17 44.18 -40.01
C THR A 210 -1.85 45.15 -40.99
N GLY A 211 -1.53 45.02 -42.28
CA GLY A 211 -2.01 45.92 -43.33
C GLY A 211 -1.09 47.14 -43.55
N THR A 212 -1.67 48.23 -44.07
CA THR A 212 -0.92 49.47 -44.35
C THR A 212 -0.61 50.19 -43.04
N ASN A 213 0.66 50.18 -42.65
CA ASN A 213 1.20 50.91 -41.51
C ASN A 213 2.67 51.28 -41.82
N PRO A 214 3.04 52.57 -41.86
CA PRO A 214 2.22 53.75 -41.59
C PRO A 214 1.18 54.05 -42.68
N GLN A 215 0.15 54.83 -42.35
CA GLN A 215 -0.82 55.38 -43.30
C GLN A 215 -0.55 56.86 -43.54
N THR A 216 -0.56 57.31 -44.79
CA THR A 216 -0.31 58.72 -45.15
C THR A 216 -1.54 59.36 -45.76
N LEU A 217 -1.98 60.46 -45.15
CA LEU A 217 -2.98 61.38 -45.68
C LEU A 217 -2.26 62.44 -46.53
N ASN A 218 -2.50 62.43 -47.84
CA ASN A 218 -1.90 63.35 -48.81
C ASN A 218 -2.81 64.53 -49.15
N ASN A 219 -2.27 65.55 -49.80
CA ASN A 219 -3.00 66.73 -50.29
C ASN A 219 -3.75 67.48 -49.19
N LEU A 220 -3.11 67.60 -48.02
CA LEU A 220 -3.68 68.26 -46.87
C LEU A 220 -3.45 69.78 -46.93
N ILE A 221 -4.53 70.55 -46.79
CA ILE A 221 -4.48 71.98 -46.49
C ILE A 221 -3.58 72.17 -45.25
N PRO A 222 -2.51 72.99 -45.33
CA PRO A 222 -1.63 73.26 -44.21
C PRO A 222 -2.38 73.78 -42.98
N GLY A 223 -1.98 73.34 -41.79
CA GLY A 223 -2.61 73.71 -40.54
C GLY A 223 -2.56 72.59 -39.50
N ASN A 224 -3.31 72.75 -38.43
CA ASN A 224 -3.30 71.84 -37.28
C ASN A 224 -4.33 70.71 -37.47
N TYR A 225 -3.87 69.46 -37.36
CA TYR A 225 -4.69 68.25 -37.37
C TYR A 225 -4.68 67.62 -35.99
N THR A 226 -5.84 67.43 -35.38
CA THR A 226 -6.00 66.80 -34.07
C THR A 226 -6.26 65.31 -34.23
N LEU A 227 -5.44 64.49 -33.58
CA LEU A 227 -5.55 63.05 -33.51
C LEU A 227 -6.24 62.64 -32.21
N THR A 228 -7.30 61.85 -32.33
CA THR A 228 -8.01 61.24 -31.19
C THR A 228 -8.23 59.76 -31.45
N GLU A 229 -8.38 58.98 -30.38
CA GLU A 229 -8.70 57.56 -30.45
C GLU A 229 -10.00 57.35 -29.67
N PRO A 230 -11.16 57.54 -30.32
CA PRO A 230 -12.45 57.64 -29.63
C PRO A 230 -12.91 56.32 -29.00
N THR A 231 -12.41 55.19 -29.52
CA THR A 231 -12.73 53.85 -29.04
C THR A 231 -11.48 53.00 -28.93
N LEU A 232 -11.23 52.45 -27.74
CA LEU A 232 -10.15 51.51 -27.48
C LEU A 232 -10.72 50.11 -27.23
N PRO A 233 -10.09 49.04 -27.75
CA PRO A 233 -10.38 47.69 -27.31
C PRO A 233 -10.15 47.53 -25.80
N ALA A 234 -10.89 46.64 -25.15
CA ALA A 234 -10.77 46.42 -23.71
C ALA A 234 -9.34 46.01 -23.31
N GLY A 235 -8.85 46.53 -22.19
CA GLY A 235 -7.50 46.26 -21.67
C GLY A 235 -6.38 47.11 -22.29
N TRP A 236 -6.68 47.91 -23.33
CA TRP A 236 -5.72 48.82 -23.95
C TRP A 236 -5.84 50.24 -23.41
N SER A 237 -4.71 50.94 -23.35
CA SER A 237 -4.63 52.37 -23.07
C SER A 237 -3.69 53.06 -24.07
N ASN A 238 -3.98 54.31 -24.42
CA ASN A 238 -3.03 55.11 -25.19
C ASN A 238 -1.92 55.62 -24.26
N THR A 239 -0.66 55.48 -24.69
CA THR A 239 0.51 55.92 -23.93
C THR A 239 1.22 57.10 -24.58
N SER A 240 1.10 57.30 -25.90
CA SER A 240 1.63 58.48 -26.58
C SER A 240 1.05 58.69 -28.00
N GLY A 241 1.31 59.86 -28.57
CA GLY A 241 1.12 60.16 -30.00
C GLY A 241 -0.20 60.81 -30.40
N LEU A 242 -1.16 60.96 -29.47
CA LEU A 242 -2.39 61.72 -29.70
C LEU A 242 -2.18 63.22 -29.47
N GLY A 243 -3.12 64.04 -29.95
CA GLY A 243 -3.07 65.50 -29.84
C GLY A 243 -2.90 66.20 -31.19
N VAL A 244 -2.43 67.45 -31.17
CA VAL A 244 -2.34 68.30 -32.36
C VAL A 244 -1.02 68.09 -33.10
N VAL A 245 -1.10 67.85 -34.41
CA VAL A 245 0.02 67.75 -35.33
C VAL A 245 -0.08 68.87 -36.37
N ALA A 246 0.97 69.69 -36.48
CA ALA A 246 1.03 70.75 -37.47
C ALA A 246 1.50 70.19 -38.82
N VAL A 247 0.69 70.35 -39.86
CA VAL A 247 1.02 70.04 -41.24
C VAL A 247 1.46 71.32 -41.94
N SER A 248 2.69 71.33 -42.43
CA SER A 248 3.25 72.42 -43.22
C SER A 248 3.04 72.17 -44.71
N ALA A 249 3.01 73.24 -45.51
CA ALA A 249 3.01 73.16 -46.97
C ALA A 249 4.32 72.54 -47.49
N GLY A 250 4.23 71.69 -48.53
CA GLY A 250 5.39 71.14 -49.24
C GLY A 250 5.53 69.61 -49.16
N ALA A 251 6.64 69.11 -49.69
CA ALA A 251 6.87 67.68 -49.96
C ALA A 251 7.09 66.80 -48.72
N THR A 252 7.49 67.37 -47.59
CA THR A 252 7.82 66.62 -46.37
C THR A 252 6.59 66.44 -45.50
N CYS A 253 6.14 65.19 -45.32
CA CYS A 253 4.99 64.91 -44.46
C CYS A 253 5.31 65.18 -42.99
N ALA A 254 4.34 65.76 -42.28
CA ALA A 254 4.31 65.67 -40.83
C ALA A 254 4.18 64.20 -40.41
N THR A 255 4.69 63.83 -39.24
CA THR A 255 4.64 62.45 -38.75
C THR A 255 4.10 62.39 -37.33
N ALA A 256 3.34 61.34 -37.02
CA ALA A 256 2.90 61.03 -35.66
C ALA A 256 2.92 59.52 -35.44
N THR A 257 3.40 59.08 -34.29
CA THR A 257 3.37 57.66 -33.89
C THR A 257 2.46 57.51 -32.68
N VAL A 258 1.32 56.87 -32.87
CA VAL A 258 0.35 56.59 -31.80
C VAL A 258 0.69 55.24 -31.19
N VAL A 259 0.95 55.22 -29.88
CA VAL A 259 1.35 54.02 -29.14
C VAL A 259 0.27 53.65 -28.14
N ASN A 260 -0.12 52.37 -28.14
CA ASN A 260 -1.01 51.81 -27.15
C ASN A 260 -0.34 50.68 -26.40
N SER A 261 -0.64 50.55 -25.12
CA SER A 261 -0.11 49.50 -24.26
C SER A 261 -1.25 48.67 -23.68
N PHE A 262 -1.09 47.36 -23.71
CA PHE A 262 -2.01 46.42 -23.08
C PHE A 262 -1.62 46.21 -21.63
N ALA A 263 -2.60 46.25 -20.72
CA ALA A 263 -2.40 45.96 -19.31
C ALA A 263 -2.69 44.49 -19.03
N ASP A 264 -1.62 43.69 -18.96
CA ASP A 264 -1.64 42.28 -18.57
C ASP A 264 -1.83 42.12 -17.05
N GLY A 265 -2.02 40.89 -16.60
CA GLY A 265 -2.07 40.49 -15.20
C GLY A 265 -1.26 39.22 -14.94
N CYS A 266 -1.33 38.71 -13.72
CA CYS A 266 -0.65 37.47 -13.34
C CYS A 266 -1.48 36.66 -12.33
N LEU A 267 -1.19 35.36 -12.23
CA LEU A 267 -1.84 34.42 -11.32
C LEU A 267 -0.77 33.58 -10.61
N THR A 268 -0.69 33.70 -9.29
CA THR A 268 0.19 32.91 -8.43
C THR A 268 -0.58 31.78 -7.76
N ILE A 269 -0.17 30.54 -8.00
CA ILE A 269 -0.80 29.33 -7.47
C ILE A 269 0.15 28.68 -6.47
N THR A 270 -0.33 28.48 -5.25
CA THR A 270 0.36 27.74 -4.19
C THR A 270 -0.25 26.35 -4.07
N LYS A 271 0.58 25.32 -4.04
CA LYS A 271 0.16 23.97 -3.66
C LYS A 271 0.45 23.73 -2.18
N SER A 272 -0.52 23.20 -1.46
CA SER A 272 -0.39 22.77 -0.07
C SER A 272 -0.94 21.37 0.09
N VAL A 273 -0.33 20.61 1.01
CA VAL A 273 -0.74 19.25 1.36
C VAL A 273 -0.89 19.14 2.86
N VAL A 274 -1.86 18.34 3.30
CA VAL A 274 -2.10 17.99 4.71
C VAL A 274 -2.04 16.48 4.82
N GLN A 275 -1.07 15.99 5.57
CA GLN A 275 -0.84 14.58 5.86
C GLN A 275 -0.17 14.46 7.23
N ASP A 276 -0.43 13.38 7.94
CA ASP A 276 0.20 13.10 9.24
C ASP A 276 0.74 11.66 9.28
N VAL A 277 1.14 11.08 8.14
CA VAL A 277 1.57 9.68 8.09
C VAL A 277 2.97 9.50 8.69
N VAL A 278 3.22 8.33 9.24
CA VAL A 278 4.51 7.99 9.88
C VAL A 278 5.68 7.86 8.90
N ASN A 279 5.42 7.58 7.63
CA ASN A 279 6.43 7.45 6.57
C ASN A 279 6.07 8.33 5.36
N PRO A 280 6.26 9.65 5.45
CA PRO A 280 5.81 10.58 4.41
C PRO A 280 6.54 10.41 3.08
N ALA A 281 7.78 9.89 3.07
CA ALA A 281 8.52 9.58 1.85
C ALA A 281 7.85 8.50 0.97
N ALA A 282 7.02 7.63 1.55
CA ALA A 282 6.25 6.66 0.78
C ALA A 282 5.09 7.30 -0.02
N LEU A 283 4.78 8.58 0.23
CA LEU A 283 3.80 9.35 -0.54
C LEU A 283 4.43 10.17 -1.67
N ASP A 284 5.75 10.09 -1.89
CA ASP A 284 6.47 10.85 -2.91
C ASP A 284 5.81 10.74 -4.30
N GLY A 285 5.69 11.87 -4.98
CA GLY A 285 4.94 11.95 -6.23
C GLY A 285 4.76 13.37 -6.72
N SER A 286 3.69 13.62 -7.47
CA SER A 286 3.39 14.97 -7.97
C SER A 286 1.89 15.24 -8.03
N PHE A 287 1.56 16.52 -7.96
CA PHE A 287 0.22 17.05 -8.18
C PHE A 287 0.22 17.95 -9.41
N VAL A 288 -0.80 17.83 -10.25
CA VAL A 288 -0.94 18.62 -11.48
C VAL A 288 -2.18 19.49 -11.38
N ILE A 289 -1.99 20.81 -11.42
CA ILE A 289 -3.07 21.79 -11.51
C ILE A 289 -3.19 22.23 -12.96
N HIS A 290 -4.32 21.92 -13.57
CA HIS A 290 -4.67 22.33 -14.92
C HIS A 290 -5.40 23.68 -14.88
N VAL A 291 -4.87 24.66 -15.62
CA VAL A 291 -5.34 26.06 -15.65
C VAL A 291 -5.88 26.39 -17.03
N VAL A 292 -7.17 26.72 -17.13
CA VAL A 292 -7.82 27.15 -18.37
C VAL A 292 -8.27 28.59 -18.25
N GLY A 293 -7.97 29.44 -19.23
CA GLY A 293 -8.42 30.83 -19.24
C GLY A 293 -8.10 31.56 -20.54
N PRO A 294 -8.34 32.87 -20.64
CA PRO A 294 -8.14 33.63 -21.87
C PRO A 294 -6.74 33.50 -22.50
N SER A 295 -5.69 33.43 -21.68
CA SER A 295 -4.30 33.24 -22.16
C SER A 295 -3.96 31.78 -22.49
N TYR A 296 -4.71 30.82 -21.94
CA TYR A 296 -4.51 29.38 -22.12
C TYR A 296 -5.86 28.71 -22.44
N PRO A 297 -6.43 28.96 -23.63
CA PRO A 297 -7.75 28.44 -23.97
C PRO A 297 -7.79 26.91 -24.08
N ALA A 298 -6.66 26.28 -24.46
CA ALA A 298 -6.47 24.83 -24.43
C ALA A 298 -6.04 24.28 -23.06
N GLY A 299 -5.78 25.18 -22.10
CA GLY A 299 -5.24 24.86 -20.79
C GLY A 299 -3.71 24.78 -20.73
N THR A 300 -3.17 24.88 -19.52
CA THR A 300 -1.75 24.67 -19.20
C THR A 300 -1.62 23.97 -17.85
N ASP A 301 -0.61 23.12 -17.69
CA ASP A 301 -0.41 22.31 -16.50
C ASP A 301 0.72 22.87 -15.63
N LEU A 302 0.44 23.02 -14.34
CA LEU A 302 1.43 23.31 -13.31
C LEU A 302 1.68 22.06 -12.48
N THR A 303 2.91 21.56 -12.49
CA THR A 303 3.31 20.37 -11.73
C THR A 303 4.01 20.77 -10.44
N PHE A 304 3.56 20.22 -9.32
CA PHE A 304 4.14 20.40 -7.99
C PHE A 304 4.61 19.05 -7.46
N THR A 305 5.89 18.95 -7.12
CA THR A 305 6.49 17.69 -6.64
C THR A 305 6.32 17.57 -5.13
N LEU A 306 5.90 16.40 -4.65
CA LEU A 306 5.90 16.02 -3.24
C LEU A 306 7.13 15.17 -2.98
N THR A 307 7.95 15.57 -2.01
CA THR A 307 9.11 14.80 -1.55
C THR A 307 9.15 14.85 -0.04
N ASP A 308 9.20 13.69 0.59
CA ASP A 308 9.27 13.51 2.04
C ASP A 308 8.19 14.35 2.78
N GLY A 309 6.96 14.28 2.28
CA GLY A 309 5.79 14.95 2.89
C GLY A 309 5.68 16.45 2.67
N ALA A 310 6.62 17.07 1.96
CA ALA A 310 6.59 18.50 1.64
C ALA A 310 6.55 18.76 0.12
N ILE A 311 5.84 19.82 -0.30
CA ILE A 311 5.93 20.28 -1.68
C ILE A 311 7.30 20.91 -1.90
N THR A 312 8.11 20.30 -2.75
CA THR A 312 9.48 20.72 -3.07
C THR A 312 9.55 21.36 -4.46
N GLY A 313 10.62 22.14 -4.71
CA GLY A 313 10.82 22.85 -5.98
C GLY A 313 10.16 24.22 -6.03
N THR A 314 9.67 24.62 -7.21
CA THR A 314 9.00 25.91 -7.42
C THR A 314 7.57 25.86 -6.87
N ASN A 315 7.38 26.36 -5.65
CA ASN A 315 6.09 26.59 -5.01
C ASN A 315 6.18 27.87 -4.16
N PRO A 316 5.34 28.90 -4.40
CA PRO A 316 4.30 28.98 -5.42
C PRO A 316 4.85 29.08 -6.85
N GLN A 317 3.98 28.82 -7.84
CA GLN A 317 4.26 29.07 -9.26
C GLN A 317 3.41 30.24 -9.75
N THR A 318 4.00 31.15 -10.53
CA THR A 318 3.32 32.33 -11.07
C THR A 318 3.24 32.26 -12.58
N LEU A 319 2.03 32.35 -13.10
CA LEU A 319 1.74 32.59 -14.51
C LEU A 319 1.68 34.11 -14.74
N ASN A 320 2.69 34.66 -15.43
CA ASN A 320 2.76 36.08 -15.80
C ASN A 320 2.13 36.32 -17.18
N ASN A 321 2.04 37.59 -17.59
CA ASN A 321 1.72 37.96 -18.97
C ASN A 321 0.32 37.47 -19.39
N LEU A 322 -0.62 37.52 -18.43
CA LEU A 322 -1.97 37.00 -18.60
C LEU A 322 -2.92 38.08 -19.08
N ILE A 323 -3.74 37.73 -20.07
CA ILE A 323 -4.94 38.47 -20.44
C ILE A 323 -5.91 38.47 -19.24
N PRO A 324 -6.35 39.65 -18.73
CA PRO A 324 -7.31 39.74 -17.65
C PRO A 324 -8.62 38.98 -17.95
N GLY A 325 -9.18 38.32 -16.94
CA GLY A 325 -10.36 37.49 -17.08
C GLY A 325 -10.36 36.33 -16.08
N ASN A 326 -11.28 35.39 -16.29
CA ASN A 326 -11.49 34.25 -15.39
C ASN A 326 -10.62 33.06 -15.80
N TYR A 327 -9.84 32.53 -14.85
CA TYR A 327 -9.03 31.32 -15.01
C TYR A 327 -9.60 30.22 -14.12
N THR A 328 -9.90 29.06 -14.70
CA THR A 328 -10.45 27.91 -13.98
C THR A 328 -9.33 26.95 -13.62
N LEU A 329 -9.23 26.61 -12.34
CA LEU A 329 -8.29 25.65 -11.78
C LEU A 329 -8.99 24.31 -11.59
N THR A 330 -8.40 23.26 -12.15
CA THR A 330 -8.85 21.87 -11.98
C THR A 330 -7.66 20.98 -11.64
N GLU A 331 -7.93 19.86 -10.98
CA GLU A 331 -6.93 18.85 -10.66
C GLU A 331 -7.44 17.51 -11.23
N PRO A 332 -7.17 17.25 -12.53
CA PRO A 332 -7.84 16.17 -13.26
C PRO A 332 -7.44 14.77 -12.78
N THR A 333 -6.26 14.64 -12.18
CA THR A 333 -5.74 13.38 -11.66
C THR A 333 -5.12 13.61 -10.29
N LEU A 334 -5.60 12.86 -9.28
CA LEU A 334 -5.04 12.84 -7.94
C LEU A 334 -4.27 11.53 -7.72
N PRO A 335 -3.11 11.58 -7.02
CA PRO A 335 -2.50 10.37 -6.50
C PRO A 335 -3.45 9.62 -5.56
N ALA A 336 -3.32 8.30 -5.48
CA ALA A 336 -4.18 7.46 -4.64
C ALA A 336 -4.13 7.90 -3.16
N GLY A 337 -5.27 7.88 -2.48
CA GLY A 337 -5.40 8.30 -1.06
C GLY A 337 -5.50 9.81 -0.84
N TRP A 338 -5.33 10.63 -1.88
CA TRP A 338 -5.47 12.08 -1.78
C TRP A 338 -6.85 12.57 -2.23
N SER A 339 -7.32 13.63 -1.58
CA SER A 339 -8.52 14.38 -1.98
C SER A 339 -8.23 15.88 -2.00
N ASN A 340 -8.84 16.62 -2.92
CA ASN A 340 -8.80 18.08 -2.86
C ASN A 340 -9.80 18.57 -1.80
N THR A 341 -9.34 19.44 -0.90
CA THR A 341 -10.17 19.99 0.17
C THR A 341 -10.47 21.48 -0.01
N SER A 342 -9.63 22.23 -0.75
CA SER A 342 -9.95 23.61 -1.15
C SER A 342 -9.08 24.11 -2.32
N GLY A 343 -9.46 25.29 -2.86
CA GLY A 343 -8.64 26.08 -3.77
C GLY A 343 -8.86 25.89 -5.27
N LEU A 344 -9.69 24.92 -5.68
CA LEU A 344 -10.09 24.75 -7.08
C LEU A 344 -11.27 25.67 -7.45
N GLY A 345 -11.49 25.85 -8.76
CA GLY A 345 -12.56 26.69 -9.29
C GLY A 345 -12.05 27.94 -10.03
N VAL A 346 -12.90 28.95 -10.16
CA VAL A 346 -12.62 30.15 -10.96
C VAL A 346 -11.88 31.21 -10.13
N VAL A 347 -10.77 31.71 -10.67
CA VAL A 347 -9.97 32.82 -10.15
C VAL A 347 -10.01 33.97 -11.16
N ALA A 348 -10.42 35.15 -10.70
CA ALA A 348 -10.45 36.35 -11.54
C ALA A 348 -9.07 37.05 -11.54
N VAL A 349 -8.45 37.14 -12.71
CA VAL A 349 -7.22 37.90 -12.94
C VAL A 349 -7.58 39.30 -13.43
N SER A 350 -7.13 40.31 -12.71
CA SER A 350 -7.32 41.73 -13.06
C SER A 350 -6.08 42.26 -13.79
N ALA A 351 -6.28 43.34 -14.56
CA ALA A 351 -5.17 44.06 -15.18
C ALA A 351 -4.29 44.74 -14.11
N GLY A 352 -2.97 44.70 -14.30
CA GLY A 352 -1.98 45.40 -13.48
C GLY A 352 -0.99 44.47 -12.76
N ALA A 353 -0.09 45.09 -12.00
CA ALA A 353 1.08 44.42 -11.42
C ALA A 353 0.78 43.49 -10.22
N THR A 354 -0.44 43.50 -9.67
CA THR A 354 -0.80 42.66 -8.52
C THR A 354 -1.37 41.34 -9.02
N CYS A 355 -0.67 40.23 -8.75
CA CYS A 355 -1.16 38.91 -9.14
C CYS A 355 -2.38 38.49 -8.32
N ALA A 356 -3.35 37.87 -9.00
CA ALA A 356 -4.35 37.06 -8.33
C ALA A 356 -3.66 35.86 -7.66
N THR A 357 -4.23 35.35 -6.57
CA THR A 357 -3.65 34.23 -5.83
C THR A 357 -4.67 33.11 -5.62
N ALA A 358 -4.19 31.87 -5.62
CA ALA A 358 -4.99 30.70 -5.26
C ALA A 358 -4.12 29.68 -4.52
N THR A 359 -4.66 29.10 -3.44
CA THR A 359 -4.00 28.02 -2.69
C THR A 359 -4.82 26.76 -2.83
N VAL A 360 -4.29 25.78 -3.55
CA VAL A 360 -4.91 24.46 -3.71
C VAL A 360 -4.41 23.55 -2.61
N VAL A 361 -5.33 23.03 -1.80
CA VAL A 361 -5.04 22.18 -0.64
C VAL A 361 -5.54 20.77 -0.90
N ASN A 362 -4.67 19.79 -0.66
CA ASN A 362 -5.03 18.38 -0.71
C ASN A 362 -4.76 17.72 0.63
N THR A 363 -5.64 16.81 1.01
CA THR A 363 -5.53 16.08 2.27
C THR A 363 -5.42 14.59 1.97
N PHE A 364 -4.45 13.94 2.59
CA PHE A 364 -4.27 12.50 2.54
C PHE A 364 -5.18 11.84 3.58
N ALA A 365 -5.92 10.81 3.17
CA ALA A 365 -6.72 10.00 4.08
C ALA A 365 -5.89 8.81 4.57
N ASP A 366 -5.39 8.93 5.79
CA ASP A 366 -4.69 7.88 6.51
C ASP A 366 -5.66 6.82 7.06
N GLY A 367 -5.11 5.70 7.52
CA GLY A 367 -5.83 4.64 8.21
C GLY A 367 -5.20 4.31 9.56
N CYS A 368 -5.74 3.29 10.23
CA CYS A 368 -5.18 2.76 11.47
C CYS A 368 -5.37 1.24 11.58
N LEU A 369 -4.55 0.60 12.40
CA LEU A 369 -4.59 -0.84 12.68
C LEU A 369 -4.53 -1.06 14.20
N THR A 370 -5.47 -1.83 14.73
CA THR A 370 -5.49 -2.25 16.12
C THR A 370 -5.18 -3.75 16.21
N VAL A 371 -4.05 -4.09 16.83
CA VAL A 371 -3.65 -5.46 17.14
C VAL A 371 -4.09 -5.80 18.57
N THR A 372 -4.95 -6.80 18.69
CA THR A 372 -5.40 -7.34 19.98
C THR A 372 -4.62 -8.60 20.30
N LYS A 373 -4.11 -8.68 21.53
CA LYS A 373 -3.43 -9.85 22.05
C LYS A 373 -4.38 -10.57 22.98
N VAL A 374 -4.50 -11.87 22.81
CA VAL A 374 -5.19 -12.76 23.74
C VAL A 374 -4.16 -13.74 24.29
N VAL A 375 -4.21 -13.98 25.60
CA VAL A 375 -3.42 -15.01 26.27
C VAL A 375 -4.42 -15.93 26.95
N ASP A 376 -4.50 -17.16 26.48
CA ASP A 376 -5.40 -18.17 26.98
C ASP A 376 -4.63 -19.10 27.91
N LEU A 377 -4.93 -18.96 29.21
CA LEU A 377 -4.39 -19.78 30.30
C LEU A 377 -5.41 -20.81 30.79
N THR A 378 -6.51 -21.01 30.06
CA THR A 378 -7.59 -21.88 30.50
C THR A 378 -7.10 -23.31 30.68
N GLY A 379 -7.34 -23.88 31.86
CA GLY A 379 -6.94 -25.26 32.20
C GLY A 379 -5.51 -25.40 32.72
N TYR A 380 -4.69 -24.34 32.67
CA TYR A 380 -3.38 -24.36 33.32
C TYR A 380 -3.53 -24.02 34.80
N VAL A 381 -2.96 -24.87 35.66
CA VAL A 381 -3.16 -24.80 37.12
C VAL A 381 -2.24 -23.80 37.82
N PHE A 382 -1.20 -23.29 37.15
CA PHE A 382 -0.30 -22.25 37.68
C PHE A 382 -0.41 -20.89 36.94
N PRO A 383 -1.61 -20.33 36.69
CA PRO A 383 -1.74 -19.15 35.82
C PRO A 383 -1.04 -17.91 36.40
N ASP A 384 -0.99 -17.78 37.72
CA ASP A 384 -0.41 -16.63 38.41
C ASP A 384 1.12 -16.67 38.48
N THR A 385 1.78 -17.77 38.09
CA THR A 385 3.25 -17.85 38.00
C THR A 385 3.78 -17.36 36.65
N ILE A 386 2.90 -17.20 35.66
CA ILE A 386 3.27 -16.83 34.29
C ILE A 386 3.80 -15.41 34.22
N ASN A 387 5.08 -15.31 33.84
CA ASN A 387 5.78 -14.06 33.55
C ASN A 387 6.51 -14.20 32.21
N VAL A 388 5.94 -13.62 31.15
CA VAL A 388 6.44 -13.76 29.78
C VAL A 388 6.15 -12.50 28.96
N THR A 389 6.98 -12.25 27.96
CA THR A 389 6.77 -11.19 26.98
C THR A 389 6.55 -11.81 25.61
N PHE A 390 5.47 -11.42 24.94
CA PHE A 390 5.19 -11.77 23.54
C PHE A 390 5.42 -10.55 22.65
N THR A 391 6.28 -10.68 21.65
CA THR A 391 6.60 -9.58 20.73
C THR A 391 5.87 -9.76 19.41
N ALA A 392 4.93 -8.88 19.12
CA ALA A 392 4.31 -8.79 17.80
C ALA A 392 5.07 -7.80 16.91
N THR A 393 5.12 -8.09 15.61
CA THR A 393 5.72 -7.22 14.60
C THR A 393 4.69 -6.96 13.50
N VAL A 394 4.53 -5.69 13.13
CA VAL A 394 3.70 -5.23 12.02
C VAL A 394 4.61 -4.72 10.90
N THR A 395 4.46 -5.28 9.71
CA THR A 395 5.13 -4.82 8.48
C THR A 395 4.09 -4.33 7.48
N GLY A 396 4.42 -3.31 6.69
CA GLY A 396 3.50 -2.78 5.67
C GLY A 396 3.97 -1.45 5.09
N PRO A 397 3.14 -0.76 4.28
CA PRO A 397 3.52 0.48 3.59
C PRO A 397 4.11 1.57 4.50
N SER A 398 3.54 1.74 5.70
CA SER A 398 4.05 2.68 6.71
C SER A 398 5.32 2.22 7.42
N TYR A 399 5.52 0.91 7.56
CA TYR A 399 6.63 0.31 8.29
C TYR A 399 7.29 -0.79 7.45
N PRO A 400 7.99 -0.43 6.35
CA PRO A 400 8.58 -1.43 5.46
C PRO A 400 9.68 -2.26 6.13
N GLY A 401 10.35 -1.71 7.16
CA GLY A 401 11.31 -2.43 7.99
C GLY A 401 10.71 -3.16 9.20
N GLY A 402 9.39 -3.07 9.37
CA GLY A 402 8.68 -3.55 10.55
C GLY A 402 8.70 -2.58 11.73
N THR A 403 7.66 -2.64 12.54
CA THR A 403 7.60 -2.05 13.89
C THR A 403 7.13 -3.12 14.86
N SER A 404 7.66 -3.15 16.07
CA SER A 404 7.38 -4.21 17.05
C SER A 404 6.81 -3.64 18.33
N HIS A 405 6.01 -4.44 19.01
CA HIS A 405 5.41 -4.12 20.30
C HIS A 405 5.41 -5.34 21.21
N ASP A 406 5.73 -5.11 22.48
CA ASP A 406 5.79 -6.14 23.50
C ASP A 406 4.48 -6.16 24.30
N PHE A 407 3.83 -7.32 24.31
CA PHE A 407 2.73 -7.63 25.21
C PHE A 407 3.29 -8.40 26.41
N VAL A 408 3.21 -7.81 27.59
CA VAL A 408 3.81 -8.37 28.80
C VAL A 408 2.73 -9.00 29.67
N VAL A 409 2.94 -10.27 30.02
CA VAL A 409 2.17 -10.97 31.05
C VAL A 409 2.98 -10.94 32.33
N THR A 410 2.36 -10.47 33.42
CA THR A 410 2.96 -10.48 34.76
C THR A 410 1.96 -11.10 35.72
N ASN A 411 2.38 -12.15 36.39
CA ASN A 411 1.53 -12.98 37.27
C ASN A 411 0.18 -13.32 36.61
N GLY A 412 0.21 -13.85 35.39
CA GLY A 412 -0.99 -14.24 34.64
C GLY A 412 -1.80 -13.08 34.03
N VAL A 413 -1.47 -11.82 34.33
CA VAL A 413 -2.23 -10.65 33.84
C VAL A 413 -1.55 -10.03 32.61
N LEU A 414 -2.29 -9.99 31.49
CA LEU A 414 -1.85 -9.36 30.26
C LEU A 414 -1.90 -7.82 30.34
N SER A 415 -0.83 -7.18 29.88
CA SER A 415 -0.72 -5.73 29.73
C SER A 415 -0.23 -5.33 28.32
N GLY A 416 -0.45 -4.07 27.95
CA GLY A 416 -0.03 -3.54 26.64
C GLY A 416 -0.96 -3.88 25.48
N SER A 417 -2.13 -4.48 25.73
CA SER A 417 -3.16 -4.76 24.73
C SER A 417 -4.42 -3.88 24.93
N PRO A 418 -5.06 -3.39 23.86
CA PRO A 418 -4.67 -3.50 22.46
C PRO A 418 -3.56 -2.51 22.06
N TRP A 419 -2.79 -2.87 21.03
CA TRP A 419 -1.81 -1.98 20.39
C TRP A 419 -2.43 -1.33 19.15
N THR A 420 -2.56 0.00 19.16
CA THR A 420 -3.11 0.74 18.01
C THR A 420 -2.04 1.56 17.31
N LEU A 421 -1.90 1.31 16.01
CA LEU A 421 -1.07 2.05 15.08
C LEU A 421 -1.95 3.02 14.30
N ASN A 422 -1.76 4.32 14.52
CA ASN A 422 -2.45 5.38 13.78
C ASN A 422 -1.59 5.87 12.61
N ASN A 423 -2.15 6.76 11.80
CA ASN A 423 -1.40 7.51 10.80
C ASN A 423 -0.75 6.60 9.74
N LEU A 424 -1.49 5.54 9.38
CA LEU A 424 -1.04 4.51 8.45
C LEU A 424 -1.38 4.88 7.01
N ILE A 425 -0.50 4.49 6.09
CA ILE A 425 -0.74 4.56 4.66
C ILE A 425 -1.65 3.37 4.30
N PRO A 426 -2.83 3.59 3.69
CA PRO A 426 -3.73 2.51 3.31
C PRO A 426 -3.03 1.44 2.45
N GLY A 427 -3.35 0.17 2.72
CA GLY A 427 -2.78 -1.00 2.06
C GLY A 427 -2.71 -2.22 2.98
N THR A 428 -2.06 -3.27 2.51
CA THR A 428 -1.90 -4.53 3.24
C THR A 428 -0.78 -4.45 4.29
N TYR A 429 -1.09 -4.82 5.52
CA TYR A 429 -0.13 -4.96 6.63
C TYR A 429 -0.08 -6.40 7.10
N ASN A 430 1.11 -6.95 7.31
CA ASN A 430 1.29 -8.29 7.84
C ASN A 430 1.63 -8.23 9.33
N VAL A 431 0.87 -8.95 10.15
CA VAL A 431 1.02 -9.03 11.61
C VAL A 431 1.56 -10.41 11.97
N THR A 432 2.74 -10.45 12.59
CA THR A 432 3.39 -11.70 13.03
C THR A 432 3.78 -11.62 14.49
N GLU A 433 4.00 -12.77 15.10
CA GLU A 433 4.59 -12.87 16.44
C GLU A 433 5.87 -13.71 16.37
N SER A 434 6.88 -13.28 17.11
CA SER A 434 8.10 -14.07 17.31
C SER A 434 7.77 -15.36 18.06
N ASP A 435 8.46 -16.46 17.73
CA ASP A 435 8.24 -17.74 18.40
C ASP A 435 8.29 -17.61 19.94
N PRO A 436 7.16 -17.84 20.64
CA PRO A 436 7.07 -17.70 22.10
C PRO A 436 7.73 -18.85 22.87
N GLY A 437 8.24 -19.87 22.19
CA GLY A 437 8.83 -21.05 22.79
C GLY A 437 7.84 -22.19 23.03
N ILE A 438 8.37 -23.30 23.55
CA ILE A 438 7.71 -24.63 23.52
C ILE A 438 6.38 -24.71 24.28
N MET A 439 6.18 -23.85 25.29
CA MET A 439 4.99 -23.80 26.15
C MET A 439 3.75 -23.22 25.48
N TRP A 440 3.87 -22.68 24.27
CA TRP A 440 2.81 -21.88 23.67
C TRP A 440 2.46 -22.36 22.28
N THR A 441 1.17 -22.27 21.96
CA THR A 441 0.67 -22.36 20.60
C THR A 441 0.20 -20.98 20.16
N VAL A 442 0.68 -20.51 19.01
CA VAL A 442 0.29 -19.21 18.44
C VAL A 442 -0.74 -19.41 17.33
N THR A 443 -1.83 -18.65 17.38
CA THR A 443 -2.82 -18.58 16.31
C THR A 443 -3.21 -17.13 16.01
N GLY A 444 -3.73 -16.88 14.81
CA GLY A 444 -4.11 -15.54 14.35
C GLY A 444 -2.96 -14.78 13.65
N GLY A 445 -3.06 -13.46 13.59
CA GLY A 445 -2.16 -12.61 12.80
C GLY A 445 -2.41 -12.71 11.28
N GLY A 446 -1.36 -12.52 10.49
CA GLY A 446 -1.39 -12.55 9.02
C GLY A 446 -1.65 -11.19 8.37
N ASP A 447 -2.03 -11.22 7.09
CA ASP A 447 -2.28 -10.03 6.28
C ASP A 447 -3.62 -9.38 6.64
N VAL A 448 -3.59 -8.05 6.77
CA VAL A 448 -4.71 -7.21 7.17
C VAL A 448 -4.77 -6.00 6.25
N GLU A 449 -5.93 -5.76 5.63
CA GLU A 449 -6.15 -4.59 4.79
C GLU A 449 -6.51 -3.37 5.63
N VAL A 450 -5.64 -2.35 5.61
CA VAL A 450 -5.91 -1.05 6.21
C VAL A 450 -6.52 -0.14 5.15
N SER A 451 -7.77 0.25 5.35
CA SER A 451 -8.48 1.19 4.48
C SER A 451 -8.25 2.64 4.94
N ALA A 452 -8.41 3.58 4.01
CA ALA A 452 -8.43 5.00 4.32
C ALA A 452 -9.65 5.36 5.20
N GLY A 453 -9.45 6.17 6.23
CA GLY A 453 -10.50 6.72 7.08
C GLY A 453 -10.37 6.36 8.57
N ALA A 454 -11.37 6.77 9.34
CA ALA A 454 -11.32 6.76 10.81
C ALA A 454 -11.56 5.38 11.46
N THR A 455 -11.94 4.36 10.71
CA THR A 455 -12.20 3.02 11.26
C THR A 455 -10.94 2.17 11.16
N CYS A 456 -10.38 1.78 12.30
CA CYS A 456 -9.18 0.95 12.31
C CYS A 456 -9.49 -0.47 11.83
N ALA A 457 -8.60 -1.01 11.00
CA ALA A 457 -8.56 -2.44 10.77
C ALA A 457 -8.16 -3.15 12.07
N THR A 458 -8.51 -4.42 12.20
CA THR A 458 -8.27 -5.19 13.44
C THR A 458 -7.58 -6.50 13.13
N SER A 459 -6.61 -6.87 13.96
CA SER A 459 -5.99 -8.20 13.96
C SER A 459 -5.98 -8.76 15.36
N THR A 460 -6.09 -10.08 15.50
CA THR A 460 -5.98 -10.76 16.79
C THR A 460 -4.90 -11.82 16.70
N ILE A 461 -3.99 -11.82 17.66
CA ILE A 461 -3.03 -12.91 17.89
C ILE A 461 -3.37 -13.53 19.25
N THR A 462 -3.47 -14.84 19.29
CA THR A 462 -3.80 -15.61 20.50
C THR A 462 -2.66 -16.55 20.82
N ASN A 463 -2.21 -16.53 22.07
CA ASN A 463 -1.29 -17.53 22.61
C ASN A 463 -2.04 -18.38 23.62
N THR A 464 -2.10 -19.67 23.34
CA THR A 464 -2.68 -20.65 24.24
C THR A 464 -1.54 -21.41 24.90
N ILE A 465 -1.54 -21.45 26.23
CA ILE A 465 -0.57 -22.24 26.98
C ILE A 465 -0.85 -23.73 26.78
N LYS A 466 0.20 -24.52 26.57
CA LYS A 466 0.12 -25.97 26.52
C LYS A 466 0.06 -26.54 27.93
N LEU A 467 -0.72 -27.60 28.12
CA LEU A 467 -0.98 -28.14 29.45
C LEU A 467 -0.03 -29.31 29.75
N PRO A 468 0.73 -29.28 30.86
CA PRO A 468 1.35 -30.49 31.37
C PRO A 468 0.28 -31.42 31.93
N ASN A 469 0.46 -32.72 31.74
CA ASN A 469 -0.33 -33.74 32.40
C ASN A 469 0.39 -35.09 32.32
N THR A 470 0.08 -35.92 33.29
CA THR A 470 0.65 -37.24 33.50
C THR A 470 -0.41 -38.11 34.15
N THR A 471 -0.42 -39.39 33.80
CA THR A 471 -1.32 -40.39 34.36
C THR A 471 -0.53 -41.57 34.89
N MET A 472 -0.78 -41.90 36.16
CA MET A 472 -0.16 -43.00 36.88
C MET A 472 -0.98 -44.29 36.81
N SER A 473 -0.30 -45.43 36.74
CA SER A 473 -0.89 -46.75 36.88
C SER A 473 0.04 -47.71 37.60
N THR A 474 -0.48 -48.43 38.61
CA THR A 474 0.29 -49.47 39.32
C THR A 474 -0.24 -50.87 39.05
N VAL A 475 0.66 -51.81 38.77
CA VAL A 475 0.38 -53.26 38.75
C VAL A 475 1.11 -53.91 39.92
N VAL A 476 0.37 -54.69 40.71
CA VAL A 476 0.85 -55.30 41.95
C VAL A 476 0.95 -56.80 41.82
N TYR A 477 2.09 -57.37 42.19
CA TYR A 477 2.30 -58.80 42.36
C TYR A 477 2.68 -59.11 43.81
N VAL A 478 2.05 -60.13 44.37
CA VAL A 478 2.29 -60.59 45.75
C VAL A 478 2.81 -62.02 45.69
N TYR A 479 3.91 -62.28 46.40
CA TYR A 479 4.53 -63.58 46.53
C TYR A 479 4.41 -64.04 47.99
N ASP A 480 4.18 -65.33 48.23
CA ASP A 480 3.99 -65.82 49.60
C ASP A 480 5.31 -66.04 50.35
N THR A 481 6.44 -66.18 49.65
CA THR A 481 7.78 -66.39 50.23
C THR A 481 8.93 -65.84 49.37
N LEU A 482 9.56 -64.75 49.83
CA LEU A 482 10.93 -64.29 49.50
C LEU A 482 11.28 -63.05 50.36
N THR A 483 12.56 -62.64 50.40
CA THR A 483 12.92 -61.22 50.56
C THR A 483 12.33 -60.44 49.39
N GLY A 484 11.40 -59.53 49.63
CA GLY A 484 10.69 -58.82 48.56
C GLY A 484 9.39 -59.50 48.15
N ASN A 485 8.47 -59.72 49.09
CA ASN A 485 7.21 -60.44 48.85
C ASN A 485 6.12 -59.61 48.15
N VAL A 486 6.39 -58.33 47.85
CA VAL A 486 5.57 -57.46 47.00
C VAL A 486 6.44 -56.89 45.89
N GLU A 487 5.96 -56.99 44.66
CA GLU A 487 6.56 -56.37 43.48
C GLU A 487 5.55 -55.41 42.86
N LEU A 488 5.94 -54.13 42.76
CA LEU A 488 5.17 -53.08 42.13
C LEU A 488 5.78 -52.78 40.77
N THR A 489 4.95 -52.73 39.74
CA THR A 489 5.28 -52.12 38.46
C THR A 489 4.48 -50.83 38.35
N ILE A 490 5.16 -49.71 38.52
CA ILE A 490 4.59 -48.37 38.50
C ILE A 490 4.88 -47.78 37.13
N THR A 491 3.86 -47.36 36.41
CA THR A 491 4.00 -46.71 35.11
C THR A 491 3.40 -45.32 35.18
N ASP A 492 4.20 -44.32 34.86
CA ASP A 492 3.76 -42.95 34.64
C ASP A 492 3.78 -42.67 33.13
N THR A 493 2.82 -41.90 32.64
CA THR A 493 2.68 -41.58 31.21
C THR A 493 2.41 -40.10 31.05
N ASN A 494 3.27 -39.39 30.31
CA ASN A 494 3.06 -37.99 29.96
C ASN A 494 2.01 -37.94 28.84
N ASP A 495 0.77 -37.66 29.20
CA ASP A 495 -0.35 -37.49 28.29
C ASP A 495 -0.72 -36.01 28.08
N GLY A 496 0.12 -35.10 28.59
CA GLY A 496 0.08 -33.68 28.32
C GLY A 496 0.71 -33.26 27.00
N ASP A 497 0.85 -31.94 26.83
CA ASP A 497 1.31 -31.29 25.61
C ASP A 497 2.78 -30.81 25.66
N VAL A 498 3.45 -30.98 26.81
CA VAL A 498 4.79 -30.45 27.07
C VAL A 498 5.72 -31.51 27.66
N PRO A 499 7.03 -31.45 27.34
CA PRO A 499 8.01 -32.35 27.95
C PRO A 499 8.21 -32.02 29.44
N LEU A 500 8.46 -33.04 30.25
CA LEU A 500 8.71 -32.91 31.68
C LEU A 500 10.15 -33.30 32.01
N THR A 501 10.79 -32.49 32.84
CA THR A 501 12.11 -32.81 33.43
C THR A 501 11.94 -33.29 34.86
N ASP A 502 13.00 -33.86 35.47
CA ASP A 502 12.96 -34.32 36.86
C ASP A 502 11.86 -35.36 37.13
N ALA A 503 11.60 -36.23 36.14
CA ALA A 503 10.56 -37.24 36.22
C ALA A 503 10.97 -38.39 37.17
N HIS A 504 10.23 -38.59 38.26
CA HIS A 504 10.52 -39.60 39.29
C HIS A 504 9.24 -40.03 40.03
N ILE A 505 9.33 -41.08 40.85
CA ILE A 505 8.19 -41.58 41.65
C ILE A 505 8.45 -41.47 43.15
N HIS A 506 7.35 -41.30 43.88
CA HIS A 506 7.25 -41.39 45.33
C HIS A 506 6.34 -42.55 45.72
N VAL A 507 6.79 -43.35 46.69
CA VAL A 507 6.03 -44.49 47.21
C VAL A 507 5.97 -44.37 48.73
N ARG A 508 4.75 -44.28 49.28
CA ARG A 508 4.48 -44.16 50.71
C ARG A 508 3.71 -45.39 51.19
N LEU A 509 4.20 -46.01 52.25
CA LEU A 509 3.58 -47.19 52.87
C LEU A 509 3.01 -46.80 54.22
N LEU A 510 1.78 -47.25 54.48
CA LEU A 510 1.10 -47.07 55.75
C LEU A 510 0.82 -48.44 56.37
N VAL A 511 1.50 -48.71 57.49
CA VAL A 511 1.45 -49.99 58.20
C VAL A 511 1.13 -49.75 59.67
N GLY A 512 -0.03 -50.20 60.16
CA GLY A 512 -0.42 -50.00 61.56
C GLY A 512 -0.47 -48.51 62.00
N GLY A 513 -0.56 -47.58 61.05
CA GLY A 513 -0.48 -46.13 61.28
C GLY A 513 0.94 -45.54 61.29
N VAL A 514 1.97 -46.35 60.99
CA VAL A 514 3.35 -45.92 60.78
C VAL A 514 3.60 -45.70 59.30
N GLU A 515 4.27 -44.60 58.97
CA GLU A 515 4.59 -44.18 57.61
C GLU A 515 6.06 -44.45 57.29
N THR A 516 6.31 -45.02 56.11
CA THR A 516 7.64 -45.08 55.48
C THR A 516 7.55 -44.59 54.04
N VAL A 517 8.41 -43.63 53.68
CA VAL A 517 8.47 -43.04 52.34
C VAL A 517 9.73 -43.53 51.63
N PHE A 518 9.55 -43.93 50.39
CA PHE A 518 10.58 -44.26 49.42
C PHE A 518 10.49 -43.25 48.30
N ASP A 519 11.63 -42.69 47.94
CA ASP A 519 11.77 -41.81 46.79
C ASP A 519 12.74 -42.49 45.84
N SER A 520 12.38 -42.56 44.56
CA SER A 520 13.23 -43.16 43.54
C SER A 520 14.58 -42.45 43.34
N TYR A 521 14.81 -41.28 43.95
CA TYR A 521 16.15 -40.72 44.09
C TYR A 521 17.12 -41.63 44.88
N ASP A 522 16.62 -42.47 45.78
CA ASP A 522 17.37 -43.54 46.43
C ASP A 522 17.17 -44.86 45.64
N TRP A 523 17.99 -45.03 44.60
CA TRP A 523 17.93 -46.15 43.65
C TRP A 523 18.15 -47.55 44.28
N SER A 524 18.36 -47.63 45.60
CA SER A 524 18.56 -48.90 46.29
C SER A 524 17.28 -49.74 46.40
N ASP A 525 16.11 -49.11 46.31
CA ASP A 525 14.79 -49.76 46.41
C ASP A 525 14.12 -50.00 45.05
N VAL A 526 14.65 -49.40 43.96
CA VAL A 526 14.20 -49.61 42.58
C VAL A 526 14.99 -50.76 41.95
N THR A 527 14.31 -51.84 41.59
CA THR A 527 14.91 -53.06 41.04
C THR A 527 15.01 -53.05 39.51
N GLY A 528 14.29 -52.15 38.85
CA GLY A 528 14.32 -51.97 37.40
C GLY A 528 13.70 -50.66 36.96
N PHE A 529 14.23 -50.09 35.88
CA PHE A 529 13.65 -48.94 35.19
C PHE A 529 13.64 -49.21 33.69
N SER A 530 12.55 -48.85 33.03
CA SER A 530 12.45 -48.93 31.57
C SER A 530 11.48 -47.87 31.05
N GLY A 531 11.71 -47.40 29.83
CA GLY A 531 10.97 -46.31 29.23
C GLY A 531 11.90 -45.20 28.76
N GLY A 532 11.31 -44.19 28.14
CA GLY A 532 12.01 -43.02 27.62
C GLY A 532 12.99 -43.30 26.48
N ASN A 533 13.59 -42.22 25.99
CA ASN A 533 14.58 -42.25 24.92
C ASN A 533 16.04 -42.08 25.41
N SER A 534 16.23 -42.06 26.75
CA SER A 534 17.51 -41.86 27.47
C SER A 534 18.11 -40.44 27.41
N ASP A 535 17.27 -39.40 27.33
CA ASP A 535 17.65 -37.99 27.42
C ASP A 535 17.27 -37.33 28.76
N ASP A 536 16.79 -38.10 29.72
CA ASP A 536 16.27 -37.65 31.03
C ASP A 536 15.11 -36.63 30.93
N ILE A 537 14.38 -36.65 29.80
CA ILE A 537 13.19 -35.82 29.56
C ILE A 537 12.03 -36.74 29.21
N MET A 538 10.94 -36.62 29.95
CA MET A 538 9.72 -37.36 29.66
C MET A 538 8.91 -36.60 28.61
N ASP A 539 9.11 -36.95 27.35
CA ASP A 539 8.43 -36.31 26.21
C ASP A 539 6.92 -36.64 26.18
N PRO A 540 6.08 -35.79 25.58
CA PRO A 540 4.66 -36.09 25.35
C PRO A 540 4.46 -37.43 24.65
N GLY A 541 3.65 -38.30 25.26
CA GLY A 541 3.35 -39.66 24.81
C GLY A 541 4.32 -40.73 25.30
N GLU A 542 5.37 -40.38 26.05
CA GLU A 542 6.25 -41.38 26.67
C GLU A 542 5.63 -41.97 27.95
N SER A 543 5.94 -43.24 28.20
CA SER A 543 5.66 -43.92 29.47
C SER A 543 6.95 -44.39 30.10
N TRP A 544 7.14 -44.05 31.36
CA TRP A 544 8.28 -44.45 32.17
C TRP A 544 7.81 -45.44 33.22
N THR A 545 8.57 -46.52 33.45
CA THR A 545 8.14 -47.64 34.29
C THR A 545 9.23 -48.01 35.29
N TRP A 546 8.86 -48.06 36.56
CA TRP A 546 9.70 -48.44 37.68
C TRP A 546 9.22 -49.77 38.28
N GLN A 547 10.18 -50.65 38.56
CA GLN A 547 9.95 -51.87 39.32
C GLN A 547 10.47 -51.67 40.74
N VAL A 548 9.60 -51.89 41.73
CA VAL A 548 9.93 -51.75 43.16
C VAL A 548 9.63 -53.07 43.85
N THR A 549 10.58 -53.57 44.63
CA THR A 549 10.41 -54.83 45.36
C THR A 549 10.52 -54.57 46.86
N TYR A 550 9.50 -54.94 47.62
CA TYR A 550 9.42 -54.65 49.06
C TYR A 550 8.95 -55.86 49.88
N THR A 551 9.33 -55.91 51.16
CA THR A 551 8.88 -56.96 52.08
C THR A 551 7.89 -56.40 53.08
N ILE A 552 6.66 -56.92 53.10
CA ILE A 552 5.64 -56.61 54.12
C ILE A 552 5.42 -57.82 55.03
N SER A 553 5.21 -57.57 56.33
CA SER A 553 4.92 -58.60 57.34
C SER A 553 3.48 -58.55 57.88
N GLU A 554 2.72 -57.53 57.50
CA GLU A 554 1.32 -57.32 57.85
C GLU A 554 0.63 -56.54 56.72
N THR A 555 -0.70 -56.43 56.77
CA THR A 555 -1.48 -55.69 55.76
C THR A 555 -0.99 -54.24 55.64
N THR A 556 -0.64 -53.82 54.42
CA THR A 556 -0.04 -52.51 54.13
C THR A 556 -0.87 -51.77 53.09
N THR A 557 -1.08 -50.47 53.32
CA THR A 557 -1.61 -49.55 52.28
C THR A 557 -0.45 -48.89 51.56
N PHE A 558 -0.49 -48.88 50.24
CA PHE A 558 0.46 -48.17 49.38
C PHE A 558 -0.22 -46.93 48.81
N GLU A 559 0.51 -45.83 48.81
CA GLU A 559 0.20 -44.59 48.09
C GLU A 559 1.40 -44.32 47.17
N VAL A 560 1.13 -44.13 45.88
CA VAL A 560 2.13 -43.94 44.85
C VAL A 560 1.78 -42.68 44.08
N TRP A 561 2.76 -41.82 43.83
CA TRP A 561 2.58 -40.71 42.91
C TRP A 561 3.82 -40.36 42.13
N GLY A 562 3.59 -39.72 40.98
CA GLY A 562 4.63 -39.23 40.09
C GLY A 562 5.14 -37.88 40.56
N HIS A 563 6.20 -37.44 39.91
CA HIS A 563 6.61 -36.05 39.94
C HIS A 563 7.28 -35.76 38.61
N GLY A 564 6.98 -34.60 38.04
CA GLY A 564 7.72 -33.98 36.96
C GLY A 564 7.79 -32.48 37.14
N THR A 565 8.60 -31.83 36.31
CA THR A 565 8.72 -30.36 36.26
C THR A 565 8.47 -29.89 34.85
N ASP A 566 7.51 -28.98 34.68
CA ASP A 566 7.18 -28.40 33.39
C ASP A 566 8.28 -27.43 32.90
N PRO A 567 8.28 -27.03 31.61
CA PRO A 567 9.29 -26.11 31.09
C PRO A 567 9.32 -24.70 31.71
N LEU A 568 8.34 -24.34 32.54
CA LEU A 568 8.31 -23.09 33.31
C LEU A 568 8.86 -23.27 34.73
N GLY A 569 9.19 -24.51 35.11
CA GLY A 569 9.71 -24.86 36.43
C GLY A 569 8.63 -25.12 37.48
N ASN A 570 7.37 -25.30 37.06
CA ASN A 570 6.30 -25.66 38.00
C ASN A 570 6.21 -27.18 38.14
N PRO A 571 5.93 -27.69 39.36
CA PRO A 571 5.80 -29.12 39.59
C PRO A 571 4.52 -29.65 38.94
N VAL A 572 4.64 -30.83 38.36
CA VAL A 572 3.55 -31.64 37.85
C VAL A 572 3.52 -32.84 38.77
N ASP A 573 2.83 -32.69 39.89
CA ASP A 573 2.75 -33.70 40.92
C ASP A 573 1.39 -33.75 41.63
N TYR A 574 1.15 -34.88 42.30
CA TYR A 574 0.05 -34.98 43.25
C TYR A 574 0.37 -34.15 44.50
N ASN A 575 -0.48 -33.16 44.79
CA ASN A 575 -0.33 -32.32 45.98
C ASN A 575 -1.61 -32.34 46.83
N PRO A 576 -1.66 -33.15 47.90
CA PRO A 576 -2.83 -33.22 48.76
C PRO A 576 -3.05 -31.97 49.62
N GLU A 577 -2.04 -31.11 49.78
CA GLU A 577 -2.13 -29.88 50.57
C GLU A 577 -2.76 -28.72 49.78
N ASP A 578 -2.65 -28.74 48.45
CA ASP A 578 -3.20 -27.73 47.55
C ASP A 578 -3.85 -28.38 46.30
N PRO A 579 -5.14 -28.76 46.39
CA PRO A 579 -5.83 -29.47 45.31
C PRO A 579 -6.06 -28.60 44.06
N ASP A 580 -5.94 -27.28 44.15
CA ASP A 580 -6.12 -26.38 42.99
C ASP A 580 -4.91 -26.44 42.03
N VAL A 581 -3.76 -26.95 42.50
CA VAL A 581 -2.53 -27.14 41.72
C VAL A 581 -2.05 -28.59 41.69
N SER A 582 -2.90 -29.53 42.13
CA SER A 582 -2.61 -30.96 42.18
C SER A 582 -2.98 -31.67 40.89
N PHE A 583 -2.15 -32.64 40.49
CA PHE A 583 -2.44 -33.56 39.40
C PHE A 583 -2.94 -34.90 39.96
N ASP A 584 -4.24 -34.99 40.24
CA ASP A 584 -4.86 -36.19 40.82
C ASP A 584 -4.67 -37.45 39.96
N SER A 585 -4.45 -37.30 38.65
CA SER A 585 -4.14 -38.40 37.73
C SER A 585 -2.78 -39.04 38.00
N GLU A 586 -1.88 -38.36 38.70
CA GLU A 586 -0.58 -38.91 39.10
C GLU A 586 -0.64 -39.79 40.34
N PHE A 587 -1.76 -39.88 41.04
CA PHE A 587 -1.86 -40.61 42.32
C PHE A 587 -2.58 -41.96 42.18
N ASP A 588 -2.03 -42.98 42.80
CA ASP A 588 -2.64 -44.30 42.94
C ASP A 588 -2.54 -44.82 44.38
N THR A 589 -3.55 -45.54 44.85
CA THR A 589 -3.54 -46.14 46.19
C THR A 589 -4.23 -47.50 46.21
N PHE A 590 -3.61 -48.45 46.91
CA PHE A 590 -4.10 -49.82 47.01
C PHE A 590 -3.66 -50.48 48.32
N ILE A 591 -4.34 -51.57 48.69
CA ILE A 591 -4.05 -52.33 49.90
C ILE A 591 -3.52 -53.70 49.50
N VAL A 592 -2.40 -54.12 50.11
CA VAL A 592 -1.87 -55.48 50.00
C VAL A 592 -2.10 -56.20 51.33
N GLU A 593 -2.90 -57.25 51.29
CA GLU A 593 -3.16 -58.13 52.43
C GLU A 593 -2.09 -59.23 52.52
N VAL A 594 -1.52 -59.43 53.71
CA VAL A 594 -0.72 -60.61 54.01
C VAL A 594 -1.67 -61.73 54.44
N ASN A 595 -2.03 -62.61 53.51
CA ASN A 595 -2.95 -63.71 53.75
C ASN A 595 -2.22 -64.96 54.29
N PHE A 596 -2.79 -65.59 55.31
CA PHE A 596 -2.36 -66.91 55.81
C PHE A 596 -3.08 -68.01 54.98
N PHE A 597 -2.36 -69.01 54.46
CA PHE A 597 -2.93 -70.00 53.53
C PHE A 597 -3.09 -71.40 54.11
N THR A 598 -4.25 -72.02 53.83
CA THR A 598 -4.50 -73.44 54.10
C THR A 598 -3.90 -74.31 52.99
N ARG A 599 -2.91 -75.14 53.31
CA ARG A 599 -2.23 -76.05 52.37
C ARG A 599 -3.10 -77.28 52.02
N THR A 600 -4.20 -77.02 51.30
CA THR A 600 -5.19 -78.02 50.91
C THR A 600 -4.68 -78.91 49.76
N GLN A 601 -5.40 -79.99 49.46
CA GLN A 601 -5.17 -80.81 48.26
C GLN A 601 -5.09 -79.96 46.97
N GLY A 602 -5.90 -78.91 46.86
CA GLY A 602 -5.93 -78.04 45.69
C GLY A 602 -4.61 -77.30 45.46
N PHE A 603 -4.00 -76.80 46.54
CA PHE A 603 -2.71 -76.10 46.46
C PHE A 603 -1.62 -76.99 45.86
N TRP A 604 -1.43 -78.19 46.43
CA TRP A 604 -0.43 -79.16 45.99
C TRP A 604 -0.73 -79.71 44.58
N ALA A 605 -2.00 -79.81 44.19
CA ALA A 605 -2.36 -80.26 42.85
C ALA A 605 -2.10 -79.22 41.75
N THR A 606 -1.98 -77.92 42.10
CA THR A 606 -1.88 -76.84 41.09
C THR A 606 -0.56 -76.08 41.10
N HIS A 607 0.20 -76.06 42.19
CA HIS A 607 1.51 -75.39 42.24
C HIS A 607 2.62 -76.37 41.86
N LEU A 608 2.66 -76.77 40.58
CA LEU A 608 3.51 -77.86 40.08
C LEU A 608 4.97 -77.71 40.53
N TRP A 609 5.57 -76.56 40.24
CA TRP A 609 6.99 -76.31 40.54
C TRP A 609 7.29 -76.41 42.05
N PHE A 610 6.46 -75.77 42.87
CA PHE A 610 6.66 -75.79 44.32
C PHE A 610 6.39 -77.18 44.91
N THR A 611 5.41 -77.89 44.38
CA THR A 611 5.08 -79.26 44.83
C THR A 611 6.18 -80.24 44.46
N GLU A 612 6.74 -80.13 43.26
CA GLU A 612 7.92 -80.88 42.81
C GLU A 612 9.12 -80.61 43.72
N TYR A 613 9.41 -79.34 44.00
CA TYR A 613 10.48 -78.96 44.92
C TYR A 613 10.31 -79.59 46.30
N ILE A 614 9.11 -79.51 46.88
CA ILE A 614 8.85 -80.08 48.20
C ILE A 614 8.94 -81.61 48.18
N PHE A 615 8.34 -82.25 47.17
CA PHE A 615 8.35 -83.70 47.01
C PHE A 615 9.79 -84.24 46.90
N ASP A 616 10.58 -83.72 45.96
CA ASP A 616 11.94 -84.21 45.70
C ASP A 616 12.89 -83.93 46.86
N THR A 617 12.74 -82.77 47.50
CA THR A 617 13.69 -82.32 48.54
C THR A 617 13.38 -82.93 49.91
N TYR A 618 12.10 -83.12 50.26
CA TYR A 618 11.69 -83.44 51.65
C TYR A 618 10.99 -84.78 51.83
N THR A 619 10.73 -85.57 50.77
CA THR A 619 10.10 -86.90 50.90
C THR A 619 11.03 -88.07 50.58
N GLY A 620 12.25 -87.84 50.06
CA GLY A 620 13.20 -88.90 49.72
C GLY A 620 13.89 -89.57 50.93
N ASP A 621 14.41 -90.78 50.73
CA ASP A 621 15.25 -91.48 51.72
C ASP A 621 16.68 -90.91 51.69
N MET A 622 17.15 -90.35 52.82
CA MET A 622 18.47 -89.69 52.92
C MET A 622 19.68 -90.63 52.70
N VAL A 623 19.46 -91.91 52.39
CA VAL A 623 20.51 -92.93 52.27
C VAL A 623 21.06 -93.05 50.83
N ALA A 624 20.37 -92.51 49.81
CA ALA A 624 20.76 -92.69 48.39
C ALA A 624 21.38 -91.45 47.69
N ASP A 625 21.32 -90.25 48.28
CA ASP A 625 21.89 -89.00 47.72
C ASP A 625 21.47 -88.68 46.27
N ASP A 626 20.28 -89.14 45.85
CA ASP A 626 19.76 -88.99 44.48
C ASP A 626 18.70 -87.89 44.34
N ASN A 627 18.27 -87.24 45.44
CA ASN A 627 17.21 -86.22 45.47
C ASN A 627 15.94 -86.66 44.71
N LEU A 628 15.61 -87.94 44.77
CA LEU A 628 14.37 -88.47 44.20
C LEU A 628 13.32 -88.56 45.31
N GLY A 629 12.23 -87.81 45.18
CA GLY A 629 11.11 -87.91 46.10
C GLY A 629 10.54 -89.33 46.13
N SER A 630 10.12 -89.82 47.29
CA SER A 630 9.60 -91.18 47.44
C SER A 630 8.47 -91.23 48.46
N ILE A 631 7.26 -91.52 47.99
CA ILE A 631 6.11 -91.74 48.86
C ILE A 631 5.52 -93.13 48.60
N ASP A 632 5.51 -93.96 49.63
CA ASP A 632 4.83 -95.25 49.61
C ASP A 632 3.41 -95.12 50.19
N LEU A 633 2.40 -95.40 49.36
CA LEU A 633 0.99 -95.47 49.77
C LEU A 633 0.55 -96.91 50.07
N GLY A 634 1.44 -97.90 49.94
CA GLY A 634 1.22 -99.31 50.24
C GLY A 634 0.42 -100.08 49.19
N TRP A 635 -0.61 -99.47 48.59
CA TRP A 635 -1.50 -100.15 47.62
C TRP A 635 -1.15 -99.92 46.15
N LEU A 636 -0.40 -98.86 45.82
CA LEU A 636 0.20 -98.58 44.51
C LEU A 636 1.72 -98.81 44.59
N PRO A 637 2.42 -98.92 43.45
CA PRO A 637 3.88 -98.83 43.45
C PRO A 637 4.31 -97.55 44.18
N PRO A 638 5.47 -97.52 44.85
CA PRO A 638 6.00 -96.28 45.43
C PRO A 638 6.04 -95.17 44.37
N ILE A 639 5.58 -93.98 44.73
CA ILE A 639 5.62 -92.80 43.88
C ILE A 639 7.05 -92.26 43.94
N THR A 640 7.77 -92.29 42.82
CA THR A 640 9.19 -91.89 42.76
C THR A 640 9.47 -90.70 41.83
N ASN A 641 8.42 -90.07 41.31
CA ASN A 641 8.53 -88.91 40.42
C ASN A 641 7.25 -88.07 40.50
N ILE A 642 7.35 -86.81 40.05
CA ILE A 642 6.26 -85.84 40.09
C ILE A 642 5.06 -86.23 39.19
N ASP A 643 5.31 -86.89 38.05
CA ASP A 643 4.25 -87.32 37.11
C ASP A 643 3.29 -88.30 37.79
N ASP A 644 3.82 -89.26 38.55
CA ASP A 644 3.04 -90.26 39.29
C ASP A 644 2.30 -89.63 40.49
N LEU A 645 2.95 -88.71 41.21
CA LEU A 645 2.34 -87.93 42.30
C LEU A 645 1.13 -87.15 41.77
N MET A 646 1.32 -86.42 40.67
CA MET A 646 0.26 -85.66 40.00
C MET A 646 -0.79 -86.60 39.39
N GLY A 647 -0.39 -87.79 38.93
CA GLY A 647 -1.29 -88.86 38.49
C GLY A 647 -2.30 -89.27 39.56
N VAL A 648 -1.90 -89.30 40.83
CA VAL A 648 -2.82 -89.53 41.96
C VAL A 648 -3.67 -88.28 42.26
N PHE A 649 -3.07 -87.08 42.34
CA PHE A 649 -3.85 -85.86 42.61
C PHE A 649 -4.94 -85.58 41.57
N TRP A 650 -4.64 -85.79 40.29
CA TRP A 650 -5.55 -85.53 39.16
C TRP A 650 -6.36 -86.77 38.73
N GLY A 651 -6.13 -87.93 39.36
CA GLY A 651 -6.89 -89.15 39.13
C GLY A 651 -8.37 -89.02 39.48
N ASN A 652 -9.25 -89.60 38.66
CA ASN A 652 -10.69 -89.52 38.92
C ASN A 652 -11.13 -90.46 40.06
N ASN A 653 -11.83 -89.91 41.05
CA ASN A 653 -12.28 -90.67 42.22
C ASN A 653 -13.25 -91.82 41.90
N ALA A 654 -13.99 -91.76 40.80
CA ALA A 654 -15.00 -92.76 40.43
C ALA A 654 -14.58 -93.67 39.27
N LYS A 655 -13.54 -93.29 38.51
CA LYS A 655 -13.16 -93.97 37.26
C LYS A 655 -11.65 -94.17 37.14
N ASN A 656 -11.24 -95.27 36.50
CA ASN A 656 -9.89 -95.44 36.01
C ASN A 656 -9.65 -94.54 34.77
N SER A 657 -8.40 -94.40 34.36
CA SER A 657 -7.96 -93.59 33.22
C SER A 657 -8.61 -94.03 31.90
N ASP A 658 -8.92 -95.31 31.74
CA ASP A 658 -9.65 -95.89 30.60
C ASP A 658 -11.17 -95.60 30.61
N GLY A 659 -11.68 -94.93 31.65
CA GLY A 659 -13.09 -94.59 31.84
C GLY A 659 -13.94 -95.67 32.51
N SER A 660 -13.37 -96.85 32.81
CA SER A 660 -14.03 -97.90 33.59
C SER A 660 -14.28 -97.46 35.04
N LYS A 661 -15.33 -97.99 35.68
CA LYS A 661 -15.66 -97.63 37.08
C LYS A 661 -14.70 -98.31 38.05
N ARG A 662 -14.23 -97.56 39.05
CA ARG A 662 -13.50 -98.13 40.20
C ARG A 662 -14.46 -98.95 41.07
N ASP A 663 -13.97 -100.05 41.63
CA ASP A 663 -14.71 -100.76 42.67
C ASP A 663 -14.67 -99.98 44.00
N ALA A 664 -15.49 -100.39 44.97
CA ALA A 664 -15.65 -99.65 46.23
C ALA A 664 -14.35 -99.52 47.03
N LEU A 665 -13.48 -100.55 47.01
CA LEU A 665 -12.21 -100.53 47.74
C LEU A 665 -11.21 -99.60 47.05
N CYS A 666 -11.05 -99.73 45.74
CA CYS A 666 -10.15 -98.89 44.96
C CYS A 666 -10.60 -97.41 44.95
N GLN A 667 -11.91 -97.15 44.91
CA GLN A 667 -12.44 -95.80 45.06
C GLN A 667 -12.11 -95.20 46.43
N ALA A 668 -12.29 -95.95 47.52
CA ALA A 668 -11.93 -95.50 48.85
C ALA A 668 -10.43 -95.21 48.98
N ARG A 669 -9.58 -96.10 48.44
CA ARG A 669 -8.12 -95.91 48.40
C ARG A 669 -7.72 -94.68 47.60
N MET A 670 -8.33 -94.44 46.45
CA MET A 670 -8.06 -93.27 45.60
C MET A 670 -8.33 -91.96 46.34
N ILE A 671 -9.51 -91.83 46.93
CA ILE A 671 -9.91 -90.61 47.66
C ILE A 671 -8.99 -90.39 48.86
N ALA A 672 -8.75 -91.44 49.65
CA ALA A 672 -7.86 -91.36 50.81
C ALA A 672 -6.40 -91.07 50.41
N SER A 673 -5.94 -91.56 49.25
CA SER A 673 -4.59 -91.31 48.75
C SER A 673 -4.36 -89.85 48.40
N GLN A 674 -5.35 -89.17 47.81
CA GLN A 674 -5.24 -87.74 47.52
C GLN A 674 -5.06 -86.90 48.79
N GLN A 675 -5.82 -87.24 49.85
CA GLN A 675 -5.67 -86.60 51.15
C GLN A 675 -4.36 -86.98 51.84
N ALA A 676 -3.93 -88.25 51.70
CA ALA A 676 -2.65 -88.73 52.21
C ALA A 676 -1.45 -88.00 51.60
N LEU A 677 -1.43 -87.81 50.29
CA LEU A 677 -0.34 -87.08 49.64
C LEU A 677 -0.29 -85.63 50.13
N ALA A 678 -1.42 -84.93 50.18
CA ALA A 678 -1.46 -83.58 50.72
C ALA A 678 -1.00 -83.52 52.18
N ALA A 679 -1.40 -84.49 53.00
CA ALA A 679 -1.02 -84.53 54.42
C ALA A 679 0.48 -84.83 54.61
N ILE A 680 1.03 -85.75 53.81
CA ILE A 680 2.45 -86.08 53.84
C ILE A 680 3.26 -84.85 53.42
N LEU A 681 2.92 -84.21 52.30
CA LEU A 681 3.60 -82.99 51.83
C LEU A 681 3.52 -81.86 52.87
N ASN A 682 2.36 -81.65 53.48
CA ASN A 682 2.19 -80.70 54.57
C ASN A 682 3.12 -80.98 55.75
N SER A 683 3.28 -82.25 56.13
CA SER A 683 4.07 -82.64 57.30
C SER A 683 5.59 -82.57 57.09
N VAL A 684 6.06 -82.75 55.86
CA VAL A 684 7.50 -82.73 55.54
C VAL A 684 8.00 -81.35 55.15
N THR A 685 7.10 -80.45 54.73
CA THR A 685 7.46 -79.07 54.41
C THR A 685 8.09 -78.40 55.64
N PRO A 686 9.22 -77.69 55.52
CA PRO A 686 9.78 -76.89 56.61
C PRO A 686 8.74 -76.01 57.30
N GLY A 687 8.65 -76.12 58.62
CA GLY A 687 7.63 -75.44 59.43
C GLY A 687 6.25 -76.13 59.45
N GLY A 688 6.08 -77.28 58.80
CA GLY A 688 4.84 -78.05 58.78
C GLY A 688 4.53 -78.77 60.10
N ALA A 689 3.24 -78.77 60.49
CA ALA A 689 2.78 -79.56 61.62
C ALA A 689 2.97 -81.08 61.38
N PRO A 690 3.34 -81.86 62.40
CA PRO A 690 3.48 -83.32 62.25
C PRO A 690 2.13 -83.98 61.89
N LEU A 691 2.19 -85.12 61.20
CA LEU A 691 1.00 -85.92 60.88
C LEU A 691 0.18 -86.26 62.13
N PRO A 692 -1.15 -86.43 62.02
CA PRO A 692 -2.00 -86.81 63.14
C PRO A 692 -1.49 -88.06 63.88
N ALA A 693 -1.57 -88.03 65.21
CA ALA A 693 -1.05 -89.13 66.04
C ALA A 693 -1.68 -90.48 65.65
N GLY A 694 -0.84 -91.49 65.38
CA GLY A 694 -1.25 -92.81 64.91
C GLY A 694 -1.42 -92.95 63.39
N TYR A 695 -1.05 -91.92 62.63
CA TYR A 695 -1.08 -91.91 61.15
C TYR A 695 0.27 -91.46 60.57
N SER A 696 1.38 -92.05 61.01
CA SER A 696 2.67 -91.91 60.33
C SER A 696 2.57 -92.37 58.87
N ALA A 697 3.48 -91.93 58.00
CA ALA A 697 3.47 -92.32 56.58
C ALA A 697 3.40 -93.86 56.39
N ALA A 698 4.09 -94.62 57.24
CA ALA A 698 4.03 -96.09 57.23
C ALA A 698 2.67 -96.66 57.68
N GLU A 699 2.02 -96.04 58.68
CA GLU A 699 0.68 -96.43 59.12
C GLU A 699 -0.38 -96.10 58.07
N ILE A 700 -0.26 -94.94 57.40
CA ILE A 700 -1.10 -94.54 56.26
C ILE A 700 -0.99 -95.60 55.15
N ALA A 701 0.23 -95.96 54.75
CA ALA A 701 0.47 -96.99 53.74
C ALA A 701 -0.12 -98.35 54.13
N ALA A 702 0.01 -98.76 55.39
CA ALA A 702 -0.55 -100.01 55.90
C ALA A 702 -2.09 -100.03 55.87
N ILE A 703 -2.74 -98.91 56.22
CA ILE A 703 -4.21 -98.79 56.17
C ILE A 703 -4.70 -98.87 54.72
N LEU A 704 -4.03 -98.16 53.80
CA LEU A 704 -4.39 -98.17 52.39
C LEU A 704 -4.15 -99.55 51.73
N TYR A 705 -3.10 -100.27 52.13
CA TYR A 705 -2.83 -101.65 51.68
C TYR A 705 -3.92 -102.65 52.11
N GLY A 706 -4.56 -102.43 53.26
CA GLY A 706 -5.64 -103.27 53.78
C GLY A 706 -6.92 -103.25 52.94
N ASP A 707 -7.86 -104.15 53.23
CA ASP A 707 -9.16 -104.28 52.56
C ASP A 707 -10.34 -103.69 53.37
N ASP A 708 -10.07 -103.10 54.54
CA ASP A 708 -11.08 -102.45 55.38
C ASP A 708 -11.43 -101.03 54.88
N ILE A 709 -12.49 -100.97 54.08
CA ILE A 709 -13.05 -99.73 53.54
C ILE A 709 -13.42 -98.74 54.66
N THR A 710 -13.84 -99.21 55.84
CA THR A 710 -14.22 -98.33 56.96
C THR A 710 -12.99 -97.64 57.55
N ALA A 711 -11.89 -98.38 57.71
CA ALA A 711 -10.61 -97.82 58.15
C ALA A 711 -10.07 -96.81 57.14
N ILE A 712 -10.13 -97.11 55.85
CA ILE A 712 -9.69 -96.20 54.76
C ILE A 712 -10.53 -94.92 54.72
N ASN A 713 -11.85 -95.02 54.87
CA ASN A 713 -12.73 -93.83 54.92
C ASN A 713 -12.49 -93.00 56.19
N THR A 714 -12.17 -93.65 57.31
CA THR A 714 -11.81 -92.96 58.56
C THR A 714 -10.49 -92.20 58.39
N LEU A 715 -9.48 -92.85 57.81
CA LEU A 715 -8.21 -92.23 57.42
C LEU A 715 -8.45 -90.98 56.55
N ASN A 716 -9.25 -91.12 55.50
CA ASN A 716 -9.60 -90.00 54.62
C ASN A 716 -10.19 -88.81 55.41
N SER A 717 -11.15 -89.06 56.30
CA SER A 717 -11.78 -88.01 57.11
C SER A 717 -10.79 -87.33 58.08
N VAL A 718 -9.86 -88.09 58.67
CA VAL A 718 -8.85 -87.55 59.60
C VAL A 718 -7.86 -86.68 58.85
N LEU A 719 -7.37 -87.15 57.70
CA LEU A 719 -6.41 -86.41 56.89
C LEU A 719 -7.04 -85.18 56.22
N ASP A 720 -8.30 -85.27 55.79
CA ASP A 720 -9.06 -84.11 55.32
C ASP A 720 -9.20 -83.04 56.43
N THR A 721 -9.46 -83.46 57.67
CA THR A 721 -9.49 -82.53 58.82
C THR A 721 -8.13 -81.87 59.02
N TYR A 722 -7.04 -82.64 58.98
CA TYR A 722 -5.66 -82.12 59.12
C TYR A 722 -5.28 -81.14 58.00
N ASN A 723 -5.61 -81.47 56.75
CA ASN A 723 -5.30 -80.62 55.59
C ASN A 723 -6.13 -79.32 55.58
N ASN A 724 -7.30 -79.31 56.22
CA ASN A 724 -8.16 -78.14 56.33
C ASN A 724 -8.09 -77.42 57.70
N SER A 725 -7.33 -77.95 58.68
CA SER A 725 -7.31 -77.37 60.04
C SER A 725 -6.45 -76.10 60.17
N GLY A 726 -5.75 -75.69 59.11
CA GLY A 726 -5.01 -74.42 59.02
C GLY A 726 -3.78 -74.36 59.92
N ASP A 727 -2.58 -74.40 59.34
CA ASP A 727 -1.45 -73.70 59.96
C ASP A 727 -1.53 -72.27 59.42
N ASP A 728 -1.97 -71.34 60.27
CA ASP A 728 -1.99 -69.89 59.98
C ASP A 728 -0.56 -69.32 60.07
N VAL A 729 0.37 -69.92 59.33
CA VAL A 729 1.79 -69.57 59.36
C VAL A 729 2.23 -69.38 57.92
N ALA A 730 2.90 -68.26 57.65
CA ALA A 730 3.62 -68.07 56.39
C ALA A 730 4.58 -69.26 56.16
N PHE A 731 4.79 -69.65 54.91
CA PHE A 731 5.81 -70.64 54.60
C PHE A 731 7.17 -70.17 55.16
N ASP A 732 8.00 -71.12 55.59
CA ASP A 732 9.32 -70.83 56.12
C ASP A 732 10.11 -69.94 55.13
N PRO A 733 10.70 -68.81 55.56
CA PRO A 733 11.42 -67.90 54.67
C PRO A 733 12.61 -68.53 53.93
N SER A 734 13.08 -69.69 54.37
CA SER A 734 14.12 -70.48 53.67
C SER A 734 13.59 -71.22 52.43
N LEU A 735 12.27 -71.29 52.24
CA LEU A 735 11.66 -71.91 51.08
C LEU A 735 11.65 -70.95 49.88
N PRO A 736 11.75 -71.49 48.65
CA PRO A 736 11.58 -70.67 47.46
C PRO A 736 10.12 -70.17 47.33
N PRO A 737 9.86 -69.18 46.45
CA PRO A 737 8.51 -68.70 46.19
C PRO A 737 7.61 -69.81 45.67
N THR A 738 6.36 -69.83 46.13
CA THR A 738 5.32 -70.79 45.71
C THR A 738 5.03 -70.75 44.21
N GLN A 739 5.39 -69.65 43.54
CA GLN A 739 5.02 -69.29 42.17
C GLN A 739 3.50 -69.26 41.97
N ARG A 740 3.06 -68.87 40.76
CA ARG A 740 1.63 -68.91 40.42
C ARG A 740 1.14 -70.35 40.30
N ALA A 741 -0.12 -70.61 40.66
CA ALA A 741 -0.78 -71.87 40.34
C ALA A 741 -0.74 -72.14 38.82
N THR A 742 -0.26 -73.32 38.44
CA THR A 742 -0.13 -73.82 37.07
C THR A 742 -0.97 -75.08 36.85
N PRO A 743 -2.30 -75.04 37.08
CA PRO A 743 -3.16 -76.23 37.02
C PRO A 743 -3.15 -76.94 35.66
N GLY A 744 -2.95 -76.19 34.56
CA GLY A 744 -2.81 -76.76 33.21
C GLY A 744 -1.56 -77.63 33.09
N ALA A 745 -0.40 -77.07 33.47
CA ALA A 745 0.87 -77.81 33.43
C ALA A 745 0.86 -79.01 34.39
N ALA A 746 0.35 -78.82 35.62
CA ALA A 746 0.25 -79.91 36.60
C ALA A 746 -0.59 -81.08 36.08
N LYS A 747 -1.72 -80.79 35.41
CA LYS A 747 -2.59 -81.80 34.83
C LYS A 747 -1.99 -82.47 33.59
N ASP A 748 -1.25 -81.73 32.77
CA ASP A 748 -0.61 -82.27 31.56
C ASP A 748 0.55 -83.23 31.90
N THR A 749 1.27 -82.96 32.99
CA THR A 749 2.33 -83.82 33.53
C THR A 749 1.79 -85.06 34.25
N ALA A 750 0.54 -85.04 34.74
CA ALA A 750 -0.03 -86.11 35.53
C ALA A 750 -0.11 -87.46 34.77
N ASN A 751 0.62 -88.47 35.25
CA ASN A 751 0.48 -89.86 34.82
C ASN A 751 -0.78 -90.48 35.42
N ILE A 752 -1.97 -90.03 34.97
CA ILE A 752 -3.27 -90.49 35.47
C ILE A 752 -3.40 -92.03 35.48
N PRO A 753 -2.91 -92.79 34.47
CA PRO A 753 -2.92 -94.25 34.50
C PRO A 753 -2.20 -94.88 35.71
N PHE A 754 -1.23 -94.21 36.33
CA PHE A 754 -0.54 -94.69 37.53
C PHE A 754 -1.54 -95.06 38.64
N ALA A 755 -2.54 -94.20 38.84
CA ALA A 755 -3.53 -94.34 39.88
C ALA A 755 -4.63 -95.38 39.59
N ASP A 756 -4.56 -96.13 38.48
CA ASP A 756 -5.57 -97.12 38.12
C ASP A 756 -5.55 -98.36 39.02
N CYS A 757 -6.73 -98.94 39.27
CA CYS A 757 -6.84 -100.12 40.14
C CYS A 757 -6.04 -101.32 39.64
N SER A 758 -5.75 -101.39 38.32
CA SER A 758 -4.94 -102.46 37.74
C SER A 758 -3.49 -102.45 38.20
N ASN A 759 -2.98 -101.32 38.68
CA ASN A 759 -1.61 -101.17 39.15
C ASN A 759 -1.46 -101.53 40.64
N SER A 760 -2.53 -101.93 41.31
CA SER A 760 -2.48 -102.22 42.74
C SER A 760 -1.50 -103.35 43.07
N VAL A 761 -0.58 -103.11 44.00
CA VAL A 761 0.44 -104.09 44.39
C VAL A 761 -0.17 -105.08 45.38
N GLY A 762 -0.67 -106.20 44.87
CA GLY A 762 -1.11 -107.34 45.69
C GLY A 762 -2.62 -107.46 45.89
N LEU A 763 -3.28 -108.20 44.99
CA LEU A 763 -4.37 -109.13 45.31
C LEU A 763 -4.45 -110.16 44.16
N LEU A 764 -3.98 -111.39 44.42
CA LEU A 764 -4.28 -112.53 43.57
C LEU A 764 -5.81 -112.71 43.51
N ALA A 765 -6.34 -112.71 42.29
CA ALA A 765 -7.76 -112.86 41.99
C ALA A 765 -8.43 -114.07 42.70
N PRO A 766 -9.72 -113.99 43.07
CA PRO A 766 -10.50 -115.17 43.41
C PRO A 766 -10.80 -115.95 42.11
N LYS A 767 -10.17 -117.11 41.91
CA LYS A 767 -10.66 -118.11 40.95
C LYS A 767 -11.65 -119.03 41.66
N GLY A 768 -12.90 -118.98 41.21
CA GLY A 768 -14.01 -119.74 41.77
C GLY A 768 -13.86 -121.26 41.68
N GLY A 769 -14.58 -121.93 42.59
CA GLY A 769 -14.80 -123.37 42.56
C GLY A 769 -16.07 -123.71 43.34
N LYS A 770 -17.03 -124.36 42.66
CA LYS A 770 -18.27 -124.91 43.23
C LYS A 770 -17.97 -125.88 44.39
N LYS A 771 -18.53 -125.63 45.57
CA LYS A 771 -19.60 -126.42 46.21
C LYS A 771 -20.06 -125.73 47.48
#